data_AF-A0A517N459-F1
#
_entry.id   AF-A0A517N459-F1
#
_cell.length_a   1.000
_cell.length_b   1.000
_cell.length_c   1.000
_cell.angle_alpha   90.00
_cell.angle_beta   90.00
_cell.angle_gamma   90.00
#
_symmetry.space_group_name_H-M   'P 1'
#
loop_
_entity.id
_entity.type
_entity.pdbx_description
1 polymer ?
#
loop_
_entity_poly.entity_id
_entity_poly.type
_entity_poly.pdbx_seq_one_letter_code
_entity_poly.pdbx_strand_id
1 'polypeptide(L)'
;MTALFDLPFVSAIFFVLAGILIGHLLWFHDRTGDHEKINGLENRYFKARGSVRQRKRELTKLQKDNQSASTELETLREQYEKLQKQNEDHRSAALQAGDELSRLRSERDQSDQKYESEQKRSETVVSQLQEALQLKTAAENESLERNTQFTQLQASHRELEVEIESLRSRLETNDKSSSNYLQTIDALKRQVGEHGQTIVQLEQAKSQSAAEVERLQSLLDSRTDQADSGQQAIASLNEQIEQLNHQIADLQQQSLDREDVIKRFEQAQIAHEAEIEQLTETLDAQASATDQSASQNAKLIAELRQETETLRLASEAAEQSLKETQSDLVARCEDLDTLRIERDEFARKTTERDQRIEELDEQLQIAASAQAERDELATDLEAAASTLAQQRELLSSREAEIERLKSQFNELQDQHSMITDQATHISSERETLTKAIAERDDFIGKLKTQFNTLEDQFNELQDQHSLVTDQASHISSERETLTKAIAERDDFIGKLKAQVDELSPLRDELSQIAIVLGEQKTVNQQRVEQIGDQKNEIDRQRGELETLRSQLESMAELQQELDQHRPLRAELDKMSQQHSAESERAAQLEQQLTQQLAEIEKLRTDTQLLDDTKQQLAAAQQKLAQTSEQVNQIVSQRDSLAQSRDELETLVTDLRAQLTAHADQLKKAEATMTSYADQLKKADAQMAAQAEQLKRADELMSSQDQQLQKADATMMSQAEQLQKADAAIAAQKAQHTLSFTQLKQQMQSQSETVEDVRKQLQTKTQQHEAAVADLAKLNQTLDAQRSNITKLASQVKAAQQLRPQNQAMQERIDDLMDHLKRVSAEHEDSLEANAKALGRIRDLENDLHDHASKIRDLRRERGSIAGLDQSNEGPQIRRAA
;
A
#
# COMPACT_ATOMS: atom_id res chain seq x y z
N MET A 1 116.46 -2.95 -56.44
CA MET A 1 116.14 -1.72 -55.68
C MET A 1 115.88 -2.13 -54.24
N THR A 2 116.86 -2.46 -53.39
CA THR A 2 118.29 -2.09 -53.25
C THR A 2 118.55 -0.61 -52.96
N ALA A 3 119.41 -0.36 -51.95
CA ALA A 3 119.94 0.92 -51.48
C ALA A 3 118.98 1.86 -50.71
N LEU A 4 118.65 1.49 -49.46
CA LEU A 4 118.36 2.35 -48.28
C LEU A 4 118.11 1.38 -47.10
N PHE A 5 118.85 1.34 -45.98
CA PHE A 5 119.93 2.19 -45.45
C PHE A 5 121.12 1.34 -44.95
N ASP A 6 122.35 1.82 -45.10
CA ASP A 6 123.49 1.37 -44.31
C ASP A 6 123.46 1.99 -42.90
N LEU A 7 122.92 1.26 -41.93
CA LEU A 7 122.97 1.58 -40.51
C LEU A 7 123.58 0.39 -39.75
N PRO A 8 124.53 0.61 -38.82
CA PRO A 8 125.21 -0.49 -38.14
C PRO A 8 124.21 -1.32 -37.33
N PHE A 9 124.26 -2.64 -37.51
CA PHE A 9 123.28 -3.63 -37.03
C PHE A 9 122.87 -3.47 -35.56
N VAL A 10 123.81 -3.07 -34.69
CA VAL A 10 123.58 -2.78 -33.27
C VAL A 10 122.51 -1.69 -33.05
N SER A 11 122.52 -0.64 -33.88
CA SER A 11 121.55 0.47 -33.78
C SER A 11 120.14 0.03 -34.19
N ALA A 12 120.01 -0.84 -35.20
CA ALA A 12 118.73 -1.42 -35.60
C ALA A 12 118.13 -2.28 -34.47
N ILE A 13 118.94 -3.08 -33.77
CA ILE A 13 118.49 -3.85 -32.60
C ILE A 13 117.98 -2.93 -31.49
N PHE A 14 118.68 -1.83 -31.19
CA PHE A 14 118.19 -0.86 -30.21
C PHE A 14 116.89 -0.18 -30.64
N PHE A 15 116.70 0.11 -31.93
CA PHE A 15 115.45 0.69 -32.43
C PHE A 15 114.28 -0.31 -32.36
N VAL A 16 114.52 -1.59 -32.64
CA VAL A 16 113.53 -2.66 -32.48
C VAL A 16 113.18 -2.88 -31.01
N LEU A 17 114.17 -2.93 -30.11
CA LEU A 17 113.93 -3.06 -28.67
C LEU A 17 113.20 -1.84 -28.09
N ALA A 18 113.57 -0.61 -28.49
CA ALA A 18 112.86 0.60 -28.09
C ALA A 18 111.42 0.62 -28.64
N GLY A 19 111.21 0.20 -29.90
CA GLY A 19 109.90 0.07 -30.51
C GLY A 19 109.01 -0.97 -29.81
N ILE A 20 109.58 -2.12 -29.41
CA ILE A 20 108.90 -3.14 -28.61
C ILE A 20 108.55 -2.59 -27.22
N LEU A 21 109.47 -1.88 -26.56
CA LEU A 21 109.28 -1.40 -25.19
C LEU A 21 108.29 -0.23 -25.12
N ILE A 22 108.33 0.69 -26.10
CA ILE A 22 107.30 1.73 -26.30
C ILE A 22 105.96 1.09 -26.67
N GLY A 23 105.94 0.11 -27.58
CA GLY A 23 104.72 -0.63 -27.94
C GLY A 23 104.09 -1.35 -26.76
N HIS A 24 104.91 -1.95 -25.89
CA HIS A 24 104.46 -2.63 -24.67
C HIS A 24 103.92 -1.63 -23.63
N LEU A 25 104.52 -0.45 -23.50
CA LEU A 25 104.00 0.63 -22.64
C LEU A 25 102.68 1.23 -23.17
N LEU A 26 102.55 1.37 -24.50
CA LEU A 26 101.33 1.91 -25.13
C LEU A 26 100.19 0.87 -25.18
N TRP A 27 100.52 -0.43 -25.19
CA TRP A 27 99.55 -1.53 -25.08
C TRP A 27 99.06 -1.73 -23.63
N PHE A 28 99.92 -1.46 -22.64
CA PHE A 28 99.54 -1.36 -21.22
C PHE A 28 99.03 0.03 -20.81
N HIS A 29 98.81 0.96 -21.75
CA HIS A 29 98.04 2.17 -21.44
C HIS A 29 96.60 1.78 -21.09
N ASP A 30 96.10 2.27 -19.96
CA ASP A 30 95.04 1.59 -19.21
C ASP A 30 93.68 1.56 -19.91
N ARG A 31 93.42 0.45 -20.62
CA ARG A 31 92.18 0.18 -21.35
C ARG A 31 91.00 -0.21 -20.46
N THR A 32 91.19 -0.39 -19.15
CA THR A 32 90.07 -0.75 -18.25
C THR A 32 88.99 0.34 -18.27
N GLY A 33 89.38 1.61 -18.14
CA GLY A 33 88.46 2.75 -18.14
C GLY A 33 87.69 2.95 -19.45
N ASP A 34 88.21 2.53 -20.60
CA ASP A 34 87.48 2.57 -21.88
C ASP A 34 86.55 1.36 -22.06
N HIS A 35 86.95 0.17 -21.61
CA HIS A 35 86.03 -0.97 -21.51
C HIS A 35 84.88 -0.70 -20.53
N GLU A 36 85.11 -0.03 -19.40
CA GLU A 36 84.05 0.39 -18.49
C GLU A 36 83.09 1.40 -19.12
N LYS A 37 83.60 2.38 -19.88
CA LYS A 37 82.76 3.33 -20.64
C LYS A 37 81.91 2.61 -21.69
N ILE A 38 82.48 1.66 -22.44
CA ILE A 38 81.77 0.87 -23.45
C ILE A 38 80.70 0.00 -22.78
N ASN A 39 81.06 -0.80 -21.77
CA ASN A 39 80.13 -1.62 -21.01
C ASN A 39 79.01 -0.77 -20.36
N GLY A 40 79.34 0.43 -19.88
CA GLY A 40 78.40 1.39 -19.33
C GLY A 40 77.49 2.04 -20.37
N LEU A 41 77.93 2.17 -21.62
CA LEU A 41 77.09 2.62 -22.75
C LEU A 41 76.21 1.48 -23.26
N GLU A 42 76.72 0.25 -23.39
CA GLU A 42 75.95 -0.93 -23.76
C GLU A 42 74.86 -1.23 -22.73
N ASN A 43 75.18 -1.22 -21.44
CA ASN A 43 74.19 -1.42 -20.36
C ASN A 43 73.10 -0.34 -20.39
N ARG A 44 73.45 0.92 -20.68
CA ARG A 44 72.47 2.00 -20.91
C ARG A 44 71.63 1.75 -22.17
N TYR A 45 72.22 1.29 -23.27
CA TYR A 45 71.51 0.95 -24.50
C TYR A 45 70.56 -0.24 -24.31
N PHE A 46 70.98 -1.30 -23.60
CA PHE A 46 70.12 -2.44 -23.27
C PHE A 46 68.96 -2.04 -22.35
N LYS A 47 69.20 -1.19 -21.34
CA LYS A 47 68.13 -0.61 -20.50
C LYS A 47 67.15 0.25 -21.30
N ALA A 48 67.65 1.12 -22.18
CA ALA A 48 66.81 1.93 -23.07
C ALA A 48 66.00 1.06 -24.05
N ARG A 49 66.63 0.07 -24.69
CA ARG A 49 65.99 -0.88 -25.61
C ARG A 49 64.97 -1.78 -24.90
N GLY A 50 65.21 -2.13 -23.64
CA GLY A 50 64.26 -2.79 -22.76
C GLY A 50 63.03 -1.91 -22.49
N SER A 51 63.25 -0.67 -22.03
CA SER A 51 62.19 0.31 -21.77
C SER A 51 61.35 0.62 -23.03
N VAL A 52 61.97 0.78 -24.20
CA VAL A 52 61.26 0.98 -25.48
C VAL A 52 60.44 -0.26 -25.87
N ARG A 53 60.95 -1.48 -25.63
CA ARG A 53 60.19 -2.72 -25.86
C ARG A 53 59.01 -2.86 -24.88
N GLN A 54 59.18 -2.46 -23.63
CA GLN A 54 58.12 -2.43 -22.62
C GLN A 54 57.04 -1.40 -23.02
N ARG A 55 57.42 -0.14 -23.27
CA ARG A 55 56.49 0.92 -23.71
C ARG A 55 55.75 0.56 -24.99
N LYS A 56 56.40 -0.13 -25.94
CA LYS A 56 55.70 -0.63 -27.15
C LYS A 56 54.65 -1.70 -26.81
N ARG A 57 54.95 -2.63 -25.89
CA ARG A 57 53.97 -3.63 -25.42
C ARG A 57 52.80 -2.97 -24.69
N GLU A 58 53.09 -2.03 -23.79
CA GLU A 58 52.10 -1.24 -23.05
C GLU A 58 51.19 -0.45 -24.02
N LEU A 59 51.76 0.24 -25.00
CA LEU A 59 50.99 0.94 -26.04
C LEU A 59 50.13 0.00 -26.88
N THR A 60 50.65 -1.17 -27.31
CA THR A 60 49.82 -2.16 -28.02
C THR A 60 48.74 -2.78 -27.14
N LYS A 61 48.96 -2.88 -25.82
CA LYS A 61 47.92 -3.33 -24.87
C LYS A 61 46.84 -2.26 -24.75
N LEU A 62 47.21 -1.03 -24.43
CA LEU A 62 46.29 0.11 -24.33
C LEU A 62 45.50 0.35 -25.61
N GLN A 63 46.11 0.16 -26.78
CA GLN A 63 45.40 0.23 -28.07
C GLN A 63 44.34 -0.88 -28.20
N LYS A 64 44.65 -2.11 -27.77
CA LYS A 64 43.67 -3.22 -27.76
C LYS A 64 42.58 -3.00 -26.71
N ASP A 65 42.95 -2.60 -25.50
CA ASP A 65 42.03 -2.34 -24.38
C ASP A 65 41.04 -1.21 -24.75
N ASN A 66 41.50 -0.18 -25.47
CA ASN A 66 40.66 0.90 -26.00
C ASN A 66 39.77 0.43 -27.17
N GLN A 67 40.25 -0.49 -28.02
CA GLN A 67 39.42 -1.11 -29.06
C GLN A 67 38.30 -1.97 -28.46
N SER A 68 38.56 -2.76 -27.42
CA SER A 68 37.50 -3.52 -26.73
C SER A 68 36.51 -2.59 -26.03
N ALA A 69 36.98 -1.56 -25.32
CA ALA A 69 36.10 -0.56 -24.71
C ALA A 69 35.22 0.16 -25.75
N SER A 70 35.74 0.46 -26.94
CA SER A 70 34.95 1.04 -28.03
C SER A 70 33.86 0.08 -28.53
N THR A 71 34.16 -1.22 -28.69
CA THR A 71 33.15 -2.21 -29.10
C THR A 71 32.12 -2.48 -28.01
N GLU A 72 32.53 -2.47 -26.73
CA GLU A 72 31.62 -2.59 -25.59
C GLU A 72 30.64 -1.42 -25.55
N LEU A 73 31.12 -0.17 -25.72
CA LEU A 73 30.28 1.02 -25.83
C LEU A 73 29.32 0.99 -27.03
N GLU A 74 29.74 0.45 -28.18
CA GLU A 74 28.85 0.27 -29.33
C GLU A 74 27.72 -0.72 -29.00
N THR A 75 28.04 -1.90 -28.45
CA THR A 75 27.02 -2.89 -28.06
C THR A 75 26.10 -2.40 -26.94
N LEU A 76 26.58 -1.52 -26.06
CA LEU A 76 25.78 -0.92 -25.00
C LEU A 76 24.81 0.14 -25.54
N ARG A 77 25.18 0.86 -26.62
CA ARG A 77 24.26 1.73 -27.38
C ARG A 77 23.18 0.93 -28.08
N GLU A 78 23.54 -0.13 -28.79
CA GLU A 78 22.57 -1.02 -29.45
C GLU A 78 21.55 -1.61 -28.45
N GLN A 79 22.02 -2.00 -27.26
CA GLN A 79 21.15 -2.45 -26.16
C GLN A 79 20.27 -1.31 -25.62
N TYR A 80 20.80 -0.10 -25.46
CA TYR A 80 20.04 1.06 -25.00
C TYR A 80 18.95 1.47 -26.01
N GLU A 81 19.26 1.58 -27.31
CA GLU A 81 18.29 1.88 -28.36
C GLU A 81 17.19 0.82 -28.45
N LYS A 82 17.56 -0.47 -28.31
CA LYS A 82 16.59 -1.57 -28.25
C LYS A 82 15.67 -1.45 -27.03
N LEU A 83 16.22 -1.16 -25.84
CA LEU A 83 15.43 -0.97 -24.63
C LEU A 83 14.56 0.29 -24.69
N GLN A 84 15.04 1.38 -25.28
CA GLN A 84 14.24 2.59 -25.52
C GLN A 84 13.04 2.24 -26.42
N LYS A 85 13.28 1.58 -27.55
CA LYS A 85 12.20 1.16 -28.45
C LYS A 85 11.19 0.24 -27.76
N GLN A 86 11.65 -0.74 -26.97
CA GLN A 86 10.75 -1.61 -26.21
C GLN A 86 9.89 -0.82 -25.21
N ASN A 87 10.44 0.22 -24.57
CA ASN A 87 9.65 1.11 -23.71
C ASN A 87 8.65 1.97 -24.49
N GLU A 88 8.99 2.41 -25.71
CA GLU A 88 8.06 3.14 -26.60
C GLU A 88 6.92 2.21 -27.08
N ASP A 89 7.24 0.99 -27.49
CA ASP A 89 6.27 -0.06 -27.87
C ASP A 89 5.34 -0.40 -26.68
N HIS A 90 5.88 -0.63 -25.48
CA HIS A 90 5.10 -0.86 -24.25
C HIS A 90 4.23 0.34 -23.86
N ARG A 91 4.73 1.57 -24.01
CA ARG A 91 3.95 2.79 -23.75
C ARG A 91 2.80 2.95 -24.75
N SER A 92 3.00 2.58 -26.01
CA SER A 92 1.93 2.57 -27.03
C SER A 92 0.86 1.53 -26.68
N ALA A 93 1.25 0.32 -26.31
CA ALA A 93 0.33 -0.74 -25.88
C ALA A 93 -0.46 -0.34 -24.60
N ALA A 94 0.19 0.31 -23.64
CA ALA A 94 -0.47 0.80 -22.41
C ALA A 94 -1.51 1.90 -22.70
N LEU A 95 -1.26 2.78 -23.67
CA LEU A 95 -2.24 3.77 -24.12
C LEU A 95 -3.44 3.10 -24.81
N GLN A 96 -3.19 2.16 -25.73
CA GLN A 96 -4.25 1.41 -26.42
C GLN A 96 -5.14 0.62 -25.44
N ALA A 97 -4.53 -0.05 -24.44
CA ALA A 97 -5.27 -0.72 -23.38
C ALA A 97 -6.05 0.27 -22.48
N GLY A 98 -5.53 1.49 -22.27
CA GLY A 98 -6.23 2.55 -21.56
C GLY A 98 -7.47 3.06 -22.30
N ASP A 99 -7.38 3.24 -23.62
CA ASP A 99 -8.49 3.62 -24.49
C ASP A 99 -9.55 2.50 -24.56
N GLU A 100 -9.11 1.24 -24.69
CA GLU A 100 -10.00 0.07 -24.72
C GLU A 100 -10.72 -0.13 -23.38
N LEU A 101 -10.02 0.00 -22.24
CA LEU A 101 -10.64 -0.01 -20.91
C LEU A 101 -11.63 1.14 -20.71
N SER A 102 -11.33 2.32 -21.28
CA SER A 102 -12.24 3.48 -21.21
C SER A 102 -13.51 3.26 -22.04
N ARG A 103 -13.38 2.64 -23.22
CA ARG A 103 -14.50 2.18 -24.05
C ARG A 103 -15.33 1.11 -23.34
N LEU A 104 -14.71 0.06 -22.82
CA LEU A 104 -15.39 -1.03 -22.12
C LEU A 104 -16.13 -0.55 -20.85
N ARG A 105 -15.58 0.45 -20.14
CA ARG A 105 -16.30 1.13 -19.05
C ARG A 105 -17.56 1.84 -19.56
N SER A 106 -17.47 2.59 -20.66
CA SER A 106 -18.67 3.25 -21.23
C SER A 106 -19.71 2.26 -21.75
N GLU A 107 -19.29 1.15 -22.36
CA GLU A 107 -20.19 0.08 -22.82
C GLU A 107 -20.87 -0.64 -21.63
N ARG A 108 -20.13 -0.88 -20.53
CA ARG A 108 -20.69 -1.37 -19.26
C ARG A 108 -21.69 -0.37 -18.68
N ASP A 109 -21.33 0.90 -18.53
CA ASP A 109 -22.19 1.91 -17.89
C ASP A 109 -23.51 2.11 -18.67
N GLN A 110 -23.46 2.00 -20.00
CA GLN A 110 -24.66 1.94 -20.84
C GLN A 110 -25.48 0.64 -20.67
N SER A 111 -24.84 -0.49 -20.39
CA SER A 111 -25.51 -1.76 -20.07
C SER A 111 -26.19 -1.70 -18.70
N ASP A 112 -25.52 -1.13 -17.70
CA ASP A 112 -26.05 -0.97 -16.34
C ASP A 112 -27.26 -0.03 -16.33
N GLN A 113 -27.21 1.09 -17.07
CA GLN A 113 -28.37 1.99 -17.27
C GLN A 113 -29.54 1.29 -17.97
N LYS A 114 -29.29 0.44 -18.97
CA LYS A 114 -30.33 -0.35 -19.63
C LYS A 114 -30.95 -1.36 -18.66
N TYR A 115 -30.12 -2.08 -17.91
CA TYR A 115 -30.56 -3.03 -16.88
C TYR A 115 -31.42 -2.34 -15.81
N GLU A 116 -30.99 -1.20 -15.28
CA GLU A 116 -31.76 -0.41 -14.30
C GLU A 116 -33.11 0.05 -14.88
N SER A 117 -33.14 0.43 -16.16
CA SER A 117 -34.39 0.84 -16.84
C SER A 117 -35.37 -0.32 -17.03
N GLU A 118 -34.89 -1.51 -17.41
CA GLU A 118 -35.73 -2.71 -17.52
C GLU A 118 -36.11 -3.29 -16.15
N GLN A 119 -35.28 -3.14 -15.12
CA GLN A 119 -35.65 -3.47 -13.74
C GLN A 119 -36.82 -2.61 -13.28
N LYS A 120 -36.74 -1.28 -13.41
CA LYS A 120 -37.86 -0.36 -13.07
C LYS A 120 -39.12 -0.65 -13.87
N ARG A 121 -38.98 -1.02 -15.15
CA ARG A 121 -40.09 -1.47 -16.00
C ARG A 121 -40.71 -2.78 -15.49
N SER A 122 -39.88 -3.75 -15.12
CA SER A 122 -40.32 -5.03 -14.54
C SER A 122 -41.04 -4.83 -13.21
N GLU A 123 -40.49 -4.02 -12.30
CA GLU A 123 -41.12 -3.62 -11.03
C GLU A 123 -42.48 -2.95 -11.26
N THR A 124 -42.59 -2.08 -12.27
CA THR A 124 -43.85 -1.44 -12.67
C THR A 124 -44.87 -2.48 -13.16
N VAL A 125 -44.46 -3.44 -13.99
CA VAL A 125 -45.33 -4.52 -14.49
C VAL A 125 -45.75 -5.47 -13.36
N VAL A 126 -44.85 -5.78 -12.41
CA VAL A 126 -45.20 -6.57 -11.21
C VAL A 126 -46.22 -5.84 -10.34
N SER A 127 -46.08 -4.53 -10.16
CA SER A 127 -47.07 -3.70 -9.43
C SER A 127 -48.44 -3.74 -10.12
N GLN A 128 -48.48 -3.53 -11.45
CA GLN A 128 -49.72 -3.62 -12.24
C GLN A 128 -50.36 -5.01 -12.20
N LEU A 129 -49.56 -6.08 -12.20
CA LEU A 129 -50.06 -7.45 -12.04
C LEU A 129 -50.59 -7.72 -10.63
N GLN A 130 -49.98 -7.15 -9.59
CA GLN A 130 -50.49 -7.23 -8.22
C GLN A 130 -51.81 -6.48 -8.06
N GLU A 131 -51.94 -5.28 -8.63
CA GLU A 131 -53.19 -4.52 -8.66
C GLU A 131 -54.28 -5.29 -9.42
N ALA A 132 -53.97 -5.83 -10.61
CA ALA A 132 -54.90 -6.66 -11.38
C ALA A 132 -55.33 -7.94 -10.64
N LEU A 133 -54.43 -8.57 -9.87
CA LEU A 133 -54.75 -9.72 -9.01
C LEU A 133 -55.64 -9.33 -7.82
N GLN A 134 -55.42 -8.16 -7.20
CA GLN A 134 -56.30 -7.64 -6.15
C GLN A 134 -57.71 -7.34 -6.69
N LEU A 135 -57.81 -6.66 -7.83
CA LEU A 135 -59.08 -6.37 -8.50
C LEU A 135 -59.81 -7.65 -8.93
N LYS A 136 -59.09 -8.65 -9.45
CA LYS A 136 -59.63 -9.98 -9.76
C LYS A 136 -60.18 -10.66 -8.51
N THR A 137 -59.42 -10.66 -7.40
CA THR A 137 -59.82 -11.28 -6.13
C THR A 137 -61.06 -10.59 -5.54
N ALA A 138 -61.13 -9.25 -5.63
CA ALA A 138 -62.32 -8.49 -5.22
C ALA A 138 -63.55 -8.86 -6.06
N ALA A 139 -63.42 -8.95 -7.39
CA ALA A 139 -64.51 -9.35 -8.28
C ALA A 139 -64.95 -10.81 -8.05
N GLU A 140 -64.03 -11.73 -7.75
CA GLU A 140 -64.34 -13.11 -7.38
C GLU A 140 -65.09 -13.18 -6.04
N ASN A 141 -64.71 -12.37 -5.04
CA ASN A 141 -65.43 -12.23 -3.78
C ASN A 141 -66.84 -11.63 -3.97
N GLU A 142 -67.00 -10.55 -4.74
CA GLU A 142 -68.33 -10.00 -5.07
C GLU A 142 -69.20 -11.01 -5.84
N SER A 143 -68.59 -11.89 -6.63
CA SER A 143 -69.31 -12.95 -7.35
C SER A 143 -69.77 -14.07 -6.40
N LEU A 144 -68.93 -14.44 -5.43
CA LEU A 144 -69.29 -15.36 -4.35
C LEU A 144 -70.39 -14.80 -3.44
N GLU A 145 -70.32 -13.52 -3.07
CA GLU A 145 -71.39 -12.84 -2.31
C GLU A 145 -72.70 -12.81 -3.10
N ARG A 146 -72.67 -12.41 -4.39
CA ARG A 146 -73.86 -12.43 -5.26
C ARG A 146 -74.44 -13.83 -5.44
N ASN A 147 -73.62 -14.86 -5.57
CA ASN A 147 -74.07 -16.25 -5.62
C ASN A 147 -74.67 -16.73 -4.27
N THR A 148 -74.13 -16.24 -3.16
CA THR A 148 -74.68 -16.51 -1.81
C THR A 148 -76.03 -15.83 -1.61
N GLN A 149 -76.18 -14.57 -2.03
CA GLN A 149 -77.46 -13.86 -2.04
C GLN A 149 -78.48 -14.53 -2.98
N PHE A 150 -78.04 -15.00 -4.16
CA PHE A 150 -78.91 -15.72 -5.10
C PHE A 150 -79.39 -17.07 -4.53
N THR A 151 -78.53 -17.83 -3.86
CA THR A 151 -78.93 -19.09 -3.21
C THR A 151 -79.83 -18.87 -1.99
N GLN A 152 -79.64 -17.78 -1.23
CA GLN A 152 -80.59 -17.35 -0.18
C GLN A 152 -81.96 -16.96 -0.76
N LEU A 153 -82.00 -16.19 -1.85
CA LEU A 153 -83.24 -15.86 -2.58
C LEU A 153 -83.92 -17.12 -3.12
N GLN A 154 -83.17 -18.09 -3.64
CA GLN A 154 -83.72 -19.37 -4.10
C GLN A 154 -84.24 -20.24 -2.94
N ALA A 155 -83.63 -20.17 -1.76
CA ALA A 155 -84.16 -20.83 -0.56
C ALA A 155 -85.48 -20.19 -0.11
N SER A 156 -85.53 -18.86 0.01
CA SER A 156 -86.74 -18.12 0.35
C SER A 156 -87.87 -18.32 -0.68
N HIS A 157 -87.55 -18.43 -1.97
CA HIS A 157 -88.54 -18.79 -3.00
C HIS A 157 -89.14 -20.19 -2.76
N ARG A 158 -88.33 -21.19 -2.41
CA ARG A 158 -88.83 -22.54 -2.07
C ARG A 158 -89.67 -22.54 -0.80
N GLU A 159 -89.30 -21.74 0.20
CA GLU A 159 -90.10 -21.57 1.42
C GLU A 159 -91.48 -20.97 1.11
N LEU A 160 -91.54 -19.95 0.25
CA LEU A 160 -92.78 -19.35 -0.23
C LEU A 160 -93.60 -20.31 -1.11
N GLU A 161 -92.97 -21.14 -1.95
CA GLU A 161 -93.65 -22.21 -2.70
C GLU A 161 -94.30 -23.25 -1.77
N VAL A 162 -93.58 -23.66 -0.72
CA VAL A 162 -94.10 -24.57 0.32
C VAL A 162 -95.22 -23.91 1.13
N GLU A 163 -95.10 -22.62 1.48
CA GLU A 163 -96.17 -21.89 2.16
C GLU A 163 -97.43 -21.80 1.28
N ILE A 164 -97.29 -21.42 0.00
CA ILE A 164 -98.38 -21.36 -0.98
C ILE A 164 -99.07 -22.73 -1.11
N GLU A 165 -98.32 -23.83 -1.18
CA GLU A 165 -98.92 -25.17 -1.27
C GLU A 165 -99.59 -25.60 0.04
N SER A 166 -99.06 -25.19 1.20
CA SER A 166 -99.73 -25.38 2.49
C SER A 166 -101.05 -24.60 2.60
N LEU A 167 -101.09 -23.38 2.03
CA LEU A 167 -102.29 -22.54 1.97
C LEU A 167 -103.33 -23.10 0.99
N ARG A 168 -102.90 -23.67 -0.14
CA ARG A 168 -103.76 -24.42 -1.07
C ARG A 168 -104.37 -25.66 -0.40
N SER A 169 -103.56 -26.46 0.30
CA SER A 169 -104.05 -27.63 1.05
C SER A 169 -105.04 -27.23 2.17
N ARG A 170 -104.80 -26.11 2.84
CA ARG A 170 -105.73 -25.50 3.81
C ARG A 170 -107.04 -25.03 3.17
N LEU A 171 -106.99 -24.43 1.98
CA LEU A 171 -108.20 -24.08 1.21
C LEU A 171 -108.98 -25.34 0.81
N GLU A 172 -108.30 -26.34 0.24
CA GLU A 172 -108.95 -27.58 -0.20
C GLU A 172 -109.59 -28.36 0.98
N THR A 173 -108.96 -28.35 2.15
CA THR A 173 -109.56 -28.94 3.37
C THR A 173 -110.71 -28.10 3.94
N ASN A 174 -110.70 -26.78 3.77
CA ASN A 174 -111.83 -25.91 4.11
C ASN A 174 -113.01 -26.06 3.12
N ASP A 175 -112.74 -26.28 1.83
CA ASP A 175 -113.76 -26.59 0.82
C ASP A 175 -114.38 -27.97 1.06
N LYS A 176 -113.57 -28.99 1.40
CA LYS A 176 -114.04 -30.30 1.86
C LYS A 176 -114.90 -30.16 3.12
N SER A 177 -114.49 -29.32 4.07
CA SER A 177 -115.27 -29.03 5.29
C SER A 177 -116.59 -28.33 4.96
N SER A 178 -116.59 -27.38 4.04
CA SER A 178 -117.78 -26.66 3.56
C SER A 178 -118.76 -27.57 2.81
N SER A 179 -118.24 -28.51 2.00
CA SER A 179 -119.02 -29.58 1.38
C SER A 179 -119.64 -30.50 2.44
N ASN A 180 -118.88 -30.88 3.46
CA ASN A 180 -119.39 -31.68 4.58
C ASN A 180 -120.45 -30.92 5.39
N TYR A 181 -120.32 -29.61 5.60
CA TYR A 181 -121.35 -28.78 6.23
C TYR A 181 -122.62 -28.70 5.37
N LEU A 182 -122.51 -28.56 4.04
CA LEU A 182 -123.66 -28.61 3.13
C LEU A 182 -124.37 -29.97 3.17
N GLN A 183 -123.61 -31.08 3.13
CA GLN A 183 -124.16 -32.43 3.30
C GLN A 183 -124.82 -32.60 4.68
N THR A 184 -124.25 -32.03 5.73
CA THR A 184 -124.82 -32.05 7.09
C THR A 184 -126.12 -31.24 7.16
N ILE A 185 -126.20 -30.09 6.49
CA ILE A 185 -127.42 -29.27 6.41
C ILE A 185 -128.54 -30.02 5.68
N ASP A 186 -128.25 -30.71 4.57
CA ASP A 186 -129.24 -31.52 3.86
C ASP A 186 -129.60 -32.83 4.60
N ALA A 187 -128.68 -33.41 5.36
CA ALA A 187 -128.98 -34.50 6.29
C ALA A 187 -129.89 -34.03 7.44
N LEU A 188 -129.65 -32.85 8.01
CA LEU A 188 -130.51 -32.23 9.02
C LEU A 188 -131.90 -31.90 8.47
N LYS A 189 -132.03 -31.44 7.21
CA LYS A 189 -133.34 -31.30 6.55
C LYS A 189 -134.10 -32.62 6.48
N ARG A 190 -133.42 -33.74 6.17
CA ARG A 190 -134.02 -35.08 6.17
C ARG A 190 -134.43 -35.51 7.57
N GLN A 191 -133.54 -35.35 8.57
CA GLN A 191 -133.86 -35.65 9.97
C GLN A 191 -135.04 -34.81 10.51
N VAL A 192 -135.21 -33.55 10.11
CA VAL A 192 -136.40 -32.76 10.48
C VAL A 192 -137.68 -33.36 9.89
N GLY A 193 -137.63 -33.91 8.67
CA GLY A 193 -138.75 -34.67 8.09
C GLY A 193 -139.00 -36.01 8.79
N GLU A 194 -137.94 -36.75 9.11
CA GLU A 194 -137.98 -38.07 9.77
C GLU A 194 -138.36 -37.97 11.26
N HIS A 195 -138.05 -36.87 11.94
CA HIS A 195 -138.56 -36.57 13.28
C HIS A 195 -140.06 -36.25 13.29
N GLY A 196 -140.58 -35.67 12.21
CA GLY A 196 -142.03 -35.57 11.98
C GLY A 196 -142.73 -36.93 11.88
N GLN A 197 -142.01 -38.02 11.56
CA GLN A 197 -142.55 -39.38 11.48
C GLN A 197 -142.21 -40.25 12.71
N THR A 198 -141.02 -40.10 13.30
CA THR A 198 -140.61 -40.91 14.46
C THR A 198 -141.29 -40.50 15.77
N ILE A 199 -141.82 -39.28 15.88
CA ILE A 199 -142.78 -38.91 16.94
C ILE A 199 -144.00 -39.86 16.93
N VAL A 200 -144.47 -40.25 15.74
CA VAL A 200 -145.63 -41.16 15.56
C VAL A 200 -145.28 -42.64 15.87
N GLN A 201 -143.99 -42.98 16.05
CA GLN A 201 -143.53 -44.36 16.24
C GLN A 201 -142.90 -44.63 17.62
N LEU A 202 -142.24 -43.63 18.24
CA LEU A 202 -141.70 -43.74 19.60
C LEU A 202 -142.79 -43.97 20.66
N GLU A 203 -144.02 -43.58 20.35
CA GLU A 203 -145.22 -43.83 21.14
C GLU A 203 -145.60 -45.32 21.24
N GLN A 204 -144.94 -46.21 20.46
CA GLN A 204 -145.35 -47.62 20.30
C GLN A 204 -144.29 -48.67 20.71
N ALA A 205 -143.00 -48.34 20.81
CA ALA A 205 -141.91 -49.34 20.75
C ALA A 205 -141.07 -49.57 22.04
N LYS A 206 -141.43 -48.96 23.18
CA LYS A 206 -140.66 -48.98 24.46
C LYS A 206 -140.55 -50.36 25.17
N SER A 207 -141.18 -51.40 24.65
CA SER A 207 -141.58 -52.60 25.41
C SER A 207 -140.59 -53.77 25.42
N GLN A 208 -139.42 -53.63 24.78
CA GLN A 208 -138.61 -54.74 24.27
C GLN A 208 -137.37 -55.07 25.14
N SER A 209 -136.87 -56.30 25.02
CA SER A 209 -135.87 -56.91 25.90
C SER A 209 -134.43 -56.38 25.73
N ALA A 210 -133.67 -56.43 26.82
CA ALA A 210 -132.23 -56.21 26.92
C ALA A 210 -131.62 -57.39 27.71
N ALA A 211 -130.93 -58.33 27.04
CA ALA A 211 -130.77 -59.69 27.61
C ALA A 211 -129.41 -60.41 27.45
N GLU A 212 -128.71 -60.34 26.32
CA GLU A 212 -127.91 -61.49 25.86
C GLU A 212 -126.37 -61.40 25.89
N VAL A 213 -125.76 -62.58 26.14
CA VAL A 213 -124.40 -63.05 25.79
C VAL A 213 -123.18 -62.31 26.39
N GLU A 214 -123.05 -62.45 27.71
CA GLU A 214 -121.75 -62.73 28.36
C GLU A 214 -121.42 -64.24 28.17
N ARG A 215 -120.28 -64.64 27.56
CA ARG A 215 -119.86 -66.08 27.62
C ARG A 215 -118.44 -66.56 27.23
N LEU A 216 -117.71 -65.95 26.28
CA LEU A 216 -116.63 -66.67 25.53
C LEU A 216 -115.19 -66.25 25.90
N GLN A 217 -114.57 -66.86 26.94
CA GLN A 217 -113.33 -66.30 27.51
C GLN A 217 -112.32 -67.27 28.20
N SER A 218 -112.23 -68.57 27.85
CA SER A 218 -111.52 -69.55 28.73
C SER A 218 -110.81 -70.74 28.05
N LEU A 219 -109.66 -70.57 27.37
CA LEU A 219 -108.97 -71.70 26.69
C LEU A 219 -107.42 -71.59 26.50
N LEU A 220 -106.72 -70.80 27.31
CA LEU A 220 -105.30 -70.42 27.05
C LEU A 220 -104.22 -71.35 27.66
N ASP A 221 -104.61 -72.47 28.26
CA ASP A 221 -104.14 -72.73 29.63
C ASP A 221 -103.31 -74.02 29.84
N SER A 222 -102.12 -74.12 29.20
CA SER A 222 -100.87 -74.74 29.73
C SER A 222 -99.82 -75.23 28.69
N ARG A 223 -99.98 -76.45 28.15
CA ARG A 223 -98.90 -77.46 28.14
C ARG A 223 -97.81 -77.33 27.05
N THR A 224 -96.78 -76.52 27.25
CA THR A 224 -95.47 -76.67 26.53
C THR A 224 -94.25 -76.81 27.47
N ASP A 225 -94.41 -77.43 28.63
CA ASP A 225 -93.29 -77.88 29.47
C ASP A 225 -92.42 -78.96 28.76
N GLN A 226 -91.16 -79.12 29.18
CA GLN A 226 -90.14 -80.14 28.80
C GLN A 226 -88.96 -79.64 27.95
N ALA A 227 -88.25 -78.62 28.45
CA ALA A 227 -86.91 -78.25 27.99
C ALA A 227 -85.87 -78.06 29.13
N ASP A 228 -86.27 -78.25 30.40
CA ASP A 228 -85.44 -77.97 31.58
C ASP A 228 -85.10 -79.23 32.39
N SER A 229 -83.81 -79.57 32.50
CA SER A 229 -83.25 -80.22 33.71
C SER A 229 -81.70 -80.21 33.71
N GLY A 230 -81.11 -79.62 34.76
CA GLY A 230 -79.68 -79.71 35.11
C GLY A 230 -78.73 -78.92 34.21
N GLN A 231 -78.24 -77.73 34.56
CA GLN A 231 -78.32 -76.97 35.83
C GLN A 231 -77.68 -77.63 37.09
N GLN A 232 -76.74 -78.54 36.87
CA GLN A 232 -75.67 -78.96 37.80
C GLN A 232 -74.47 -79.39 36.93
N ALA A 233 -73.21 -78.98 37.14
CA ALA A 233 -72.62 -77.97 38.01
C ALA A 233 -71.40 -77.37 37.25
N ILE A 234 -71.08 -76.07 37.29
CA ILE A 234 -70.59 -75.29 38.45
C ILE A 234 -69.26 -75.83 39.04
N ALA A 235 -68.61 -76.83 38.39
CA ALA A 235 -67.40 -77.48 38.91
C ALA A 235 -66.08 -77.22 38.13
N SER A 236 -66.12 -76.75 36.87
CA SER A 236 -64.93 -76.74 35.98
C SER A 236 -64.55 -75.36 35.38
N LEU A 237 -64.97 -74.26 36.01
CA LEU A 237 -64.66 -72.88 35.57
C LEU A 237 -63.99 -72.02 36.66
N ASN A 238 -63.64 -72.60 37.82
CA ASN A 238 -62.95 -71.90 38.91
C ASN A 238 -61.40 -72.01 38.85
N GLU A 239 -60.83 -72.73 37.89
CA GLU A 239 -59.41 -73.17 37.96
C GLU A 239 -58.41 -72.29 37.17
N GLN A 240 -58.87 -71.26 36.45
CA GLN A 240 -57.99 -70.48 35.55
C GLN A 240 -57.99 -68.95 35.75
N ILE A 241 -58.63 -68.42 36.80
CA ILE A 241 -58.68 -66.97 37.08
C ILE A 241 -58.02 -66.59 38.42
N GLU A 242 -57.85 -67.52 39.37
CA GLU A 242 -57.32 -67.22 40.70
C GLU A 242 -55.77 -67.18 40.77
N GLN A 243 -55.06 -67.80 39.82
CA GLN A 243 -53.59 -68.00 39.89
C GLN A 243 -52.70 -66.81 39.48
N LEU A 244 -53.26 -65.67 39.03
CA LEU A 244 -52.46 -64.54 38.51
C LEU A 244 -52.58 -63.21 39.28
N ASN A 245 -53.38 -63.15 40.35
CA ASN A 245 -53.65 -61.89 41.10
C ASN A 245 -53.26 -61.95 42.59
N HIS A 246 -52.28 -62.77 42.98
CA HIS A 246 -51.92 -62.93 44.40
C HIS A 246 -50.42 -63.12 44.74
N GLN A 247 -49.50 -62.64 43.91
CA GLN A 247 -48.05 -62.67 44.20
C GLN A 247 -47.28 -61.37 43.91
N ILE A 248 -47.97 -60.24 43.74
CA ILE A 248 -47.36 -58.91 43.47
C ILE A 248 -47.49 -57.95 44.67
N ALA A 249 -48.20 -58.34 45.74
CA ALA A 249 -48.56 -57.45 46.86
C ALA A 249 -47.55 -57.41 48.02
N ASP A 250 -46.75 -58.47 48.26
CA ASP A 250 -45.93 -58.62 49.46
C ASP A 250 -44.46 -58.94 49.14
N LEU A 251 -43.62 -57.91 49.11
CA LEU A 251 -42.58 -57.69 50.14
C LEU A 251 -41.65 -56.52 49.76
N GLN A 252 -42.15 -55.28 49.92
CA GLN A 252 -41.28 -54.10 50.05
C GLN A 252 -40.62 -54.07 51.45
N GLN A 253 -39.71 -55.01 51.71
CA GLN A 253 -38.98 -55.07 53.00
C GLN A 253 -37.46 -55.24 52.81
N GLN A 254 -36.90 -54.54 51.80
CA GLN A 254 -35.54 -54.01 51.97
C GLN A 254 -35.55 -52.99 53.13
N SER A 255 -34.45 -52.95 53.90
CA SER A 255 -34.33 -52.19 55.15
C SER A 255 -35.18 -52.77 56.29
N LEU A 256 -34.59 -53.26 57.39
CA LEU A 256 -33.44 -52.70 58.11
C LEU A 256 -32.39 -53.73 58.59
N ASP A 257 -31.15 -53.24 58.57
CA ASP A 257 -30.01 -53.57 59.44
C ASP A 257 -29.36 -54.96 59.49
N ARG A 258 -28.03 -54.88 59.32
CA ARG A 258 -26.93 -55.66 59.91
C ARG A 258 -26.50 -56.95 59.19
N GLU A 259 -25.23 -57.12 58.80
CA GLU A 259 -23.90 -56.73 59.34
C GLU A 259 -23.22 -57.94 60.02
N ASP A 260 -21.91 -58.02 59.73
CA ASP A 260 -20.88 -58.86 60.35
C ASP A 260 -20.77 -60.37 59.99
N VAL A 261 -19.51 -60.83 60.09
CA VAL A 261 -19.06 -62.24 60.19
C VAL A 261 -19.45 -63.11 58.98
N ILE A 262 -18.68 -63.19 57.88
CA ILE A 262 -17.20 -63.28 57.74
C ILE A 262 -16.63 -64.44 58.56
N LYS A 263 -15.68 -65.19 57.96
CA LYS A 263 -15.23 -66.54 58.36
C LYS A 263 -16.29 -67.57 57.95
N ARG A 264 -15.91 -68.57 57.15
CA ARG A 264 -15.17 -69.78 57.58
C ARG A 264 -15.90 -70.35 58.80
N PHE A 265 -16.38 -71.57 58.76
CA PHE A 265 -15.48 -72.73 58.66
C PHE A 265 -16.19 -73.95 58.06
N GLU A 266 -15.43 -75.04 57.95
CA GLU A 266 -15.77 -76.41 58.38
C GLU A 266 -17.25 -76.68 58.71
N GLN A 267 -17.89 -77.77 58.25
CA GLN A 267 -17.31 -79.04 57.81
C GLN A 267 -17.88 -79.53 56.46
N ALA A 268 -17.03 -79.61 55.41
CA ALA A 268 -17.24 -80.43 54.20
C ALA A 268 -16.04 -80.36 53.20
N GLN A 269 -14.79 -80.71 53.49
CA GLN A 269 -14.10 -81.26 54.67
C GLN A 269 -14.83 -82.32 55.50
N ILE A 270 -15.42 -83.29 54.80
CA ILE A 270 -15.72 -84.63 55.34
C ILE A 270 -15.19 -85.62 54.29
N ALA A 271 -13.87 -85.66 54.14
CA ALA A 271 -13.19 -86.38 53.04
C ALA A 271 -11.82 -87.01 53.39
N HIS A 272 -11.05 -86.44 54.33
CA HIS A 272 -9.63 -86.81 54.51
C HIS A 272 -9.16 -87.02 55.97
N GLU A 273 -10.04 -86.89 56.97
CA GLU A 273 -9.66 -86.95 58.40
C GLU A 273 -9.56 -88.40 58.93
N ALA A 274 -8.76 -89.23 58.26
CA ALA A 274 -8.63 -90.67 58.53
C ALA A 274 -7.16 -91.15 58.70
N GLU A 275 -6.21 -90.22 58.87
CA GLU A 275 -4.76 -90.47 58.71
C GLU A 275 -3.92 -90.09 59.97
N ILE A 276 -4.50 -90.13 61.16
CA ILE A 276 -3.88 -89.58 62.40
C ILE A 276 -3.04 -90.59 63.22
N GLU A 277 -3.31 -91.90 63.15
CA GLU A 277 -3.06 -92.80 64.30
C GLU A 277 -1.64 -93.42 64.42
N GLN A 278 -0.66 -93.03 63.59
CA GLN A 278 0.56 -93.85 63.37
C GLN A 278 1.92 -93.30 63.91
N LEU A 279 1.97 -92.19 64.66
CA LEU A 279 3.24 -91.47 64.92
C LEU A 279 3.77 -91.46 66.38
N THR A 280 3.13 -92.15 67.33
CA THR A 280 3.34 -91.88 68.78
C THR A 280 4.38 -92.77 69.49
N GLU A 281 4.89 -93.86 68.90
CA GLU A 281 5.66 -94.90 69.62
C GLU A 281 7.18 -94.65 69.80
N THR A 282 7.76 -93.57 69.26
CA THR A 282 9.23 -93.47 69.04
C THR A 282 10.09 -92.80 70.14
N LEU A 283 9.54 -92.46 71.33
CA LEU A 283 10.16 -91.44 72.20
C LEU A 283 11.13 -91.90 73.33
N ASP A 284 11.04 -93.14 73.83
CA ASP A 284 11.44 -93.45 75.24
C ASP A 284 12.90 -93.92 75.51
N ALA A 285 13.83 -93.90 74.55
CA ALA A 285 15.02 -94.78 74.60
C ALA A 285 16.38 -94.21 75.11
N GLN A 286 16.52 -92.93 75.50
CA GLN A 286 17.82 -92.21 75.30
C GLN A 286 18.67 -91.80 76.55
N ALA A 287 18.42 -92.31 77.75
CA ALA A 287 18.79 -91.61 79.01
C ALA A 287 20.15 -91.92 79.73
N SER A 288 21.11 -92.67 79.16
CA SER A 288 22.10 -93.44 79.97
C SER A 288 23.60 -92.97 80.01
N ALA A 289 23.95 -91.72 79.71
CA ALA A 289 25.33 -91.37 79.26
C ALA A 289 26.28 -90.61 80.22
N THR A 290 25.94 -90.38 81.50
CA THR A 290 26.38 -89.14 82.18
C THR A 290 27.71 -89.16 82.99
N ASP A 291 28.07 -90.24 83.68
CA ASP A 291 28.98 -90.13 84.85
C ASP A 291 30.49 -89.97 84.58
N GLN A 292 30.99 -90.24 83.36
CA GLN A 292 32.44 -90.33 83.11
C GLN A 292 33.17 -88.98 83.07
N SER A 293 32.44 -87.86 83.21
CA SER A 293 32.92 -86.48 83.02
C SER A 293 33.93 -85.98 84.07
N ALA A 294 33.77 -86.34 85.34
CA ALA A 294 34.31 -85.55 86.46
C ALA A 294 35.84 -85.36 86.48
N SER A 295 36.63 -86.36 86.07
CA SER A 295 38.09 -86.33 86.21
C SER A 295 38.81 -85.49 85.17
N GLN A 296 38.17 -85.13 84.05
CA GLN A 296 38.79 -84.31 82.99
C GLN A 296 38.88 -82.83 83.41
N ASN A 297 37.90 -82.38 84.20
CA ASN A 297 37.69 -80.99 84.58
C ASN A 297 38.86 -80.37 85.36
N ALA A 298 39.59 -81.15 86.17
CA ALA A 298 40.65 -80.64 87.02
C ALA A 298 41.90 -80.16 86.27
N LYS A 299 42.22 -80.77 85.11
CA LYS A 299 43.31 -80.30 84.24
C LYS A 299 42.86 -79.09 83.40
N LEU A 300 41.64 -79.15 82.88
CA LEU A 300 40.99 -78.05 82.16
C LEU A 300 41.13 -76.73 82.94
N ILE A 301 40.86 -76.73 84.25
CA ILE A 301 40.92 -75.51 85.09
C ILE A 301 42.32 -74.84 85.12
N ALA A 302 43.40 -75.58 84.93
CA ALA A 302 44.75 -75.01 84.88
C ALA A 302 45.05 -74.40 83.50
N GLU A 303 44.73 -75.12 82.43
CA GLU A 303 44.88 -74.67 81.04
C GLU A 303 44.00 -73.45 80.76
N LEU A 304 42.72 -73.51 81.17
CA LEU A 304 41.76 -72.40 81.12
C LEU A 304 42.25 -71.14 81.82
N ARG A 305 43.03 -71.23 82.90
CA ARG A 305 43.56 -70.04 83.60
C ARG A 305 44.65 -69.33 82.81
N GLN A 306 45.55 -70.09 82.18
CA GLN A 306 46.55 -69.52 81.29
C GLN A 306 45.89 -68.94 80.03
N GLU A 307 44.92 -69.67 79.47
CA GLU A 307 44.10 -69.22 78.34
C GLU A 307 43.32 -67.94 78.69
N THR A 308 42.68 -67.85 79.86
CA THR A 308 41.97 -66.65 80.35
C THR A 308 42.89 -65.44 80.42
N GLU A 309 44.13 -65.57 80.90
CA GLU A 309 45.06 -64.43 80.97
C GLU A 309 45.58 -64.02 79.59
N THR A 310 45.81 -64.97 78.67
CA THR A 310 46.10 -64.62 77.27
C THR A 310 44.90 -63.97 76.56
N LEU A 311 43.67 -64.41 76.87
CA LEU A 311 42.44 -63.78 76.38
C LEU A 311 42.21 -62.40 77.00
N ARG A 312 42.61 -62.17 78.27
CA ARG A 312 42.54 -60.85 78.92
C ARG A 312 43.46 -59.86 78.22
N LEU A 313 44.72 -60.23 77.99
CA LEU A 313 45.68 -59.40 77.26
C LEU A 313 45.27 -59.17 75.78
N ALA A 314 44.71 -60.19 75.13
CA ALA A 314 44.13 -60.04 73.79
C ALA A 314 42.89 -59.13 73.79
N SER A 315 42.06 -59.18 74.82
CA SER A 315 40.89 -58.30 75.00
C SER A 315 41.31 -56.85 75.26
N GLU A 316 42.35 -56.60 76.05
CA GLU A 316 42.88 -55.25 76.28
C GLU A 316 43.48 -54.65 75.00
N ALA A 317 44.21 -55.45 74.21
CA ALA A 317 44.70 -55.05 72.89
C ALA A 317 43.55 -54.81 71.89
N ALA A 318 42.52 -55.66 71.89
CA ALA A 318 41.33 -55.49 71.06
C ALA A 318 40.50 -54.27 71.46
N GLU A 319 40.35 -53.99 72.76
CA GLU A 319 39.71 -52.78 73.27
C GLU A 319 40.46 -51.50 72.89
N GLN A 320 41.79 -51.54 72.89
CA GLN A 320 42.57 -50.38 72.47
C GLN A 320 42.47 -50.17 70.95
N SER A 321 42.55 -51.22 70.15
CA SER A 321 42.30 -51.15 68.70
C SER A 321 40.84 -50.72 68.39
N LEU A 322 39.88 -51.11 69.22
CA LEU A 322 38.49 -50.65 69.13
C LEU A 322 38.35 -49.17 69.46
N LYS A 323 39.07 -48.64 70.45
CA LYS A 323 39.10 -47.20 70.77
C LYS A 323 39.77 -46.38 69.66
N GLU A 324 40.85 -46.89 69.07
CA GLU A 324 41.55 -46.27 67.94
C GLU A 324 40.65 -46.26 66.69
N THR A 325 40.04 -47.39 66.32
CA THR A 325 39.09 -47.46 65.19
C THR A 325 37.80 -46.69 65.44
N GLN A 326 37.33 -46.58 66.68
CA GLN A 326 36.20 -45.70 67.04
C GLN A 326 36.57 -44.22 66.90
N SER A 327 37.80 -43.82 67.25
CA SER A 327 38.30 -42.46 67.03
C SER A 327 38.40 -42.12 65.54
N ASP A 328 38.95 -43.03 64.72
CA ASP A 328 38.99 -42.91 63.26
C ASP A 328 37.58 -42.83 62.66
N LEU A 329 36.61 -43.56 63.21
CA LEU A 329 35.23 -43.54 62.74
C LEU A 329 34.52 -42.22 63.09
N VAL A 330 34.81 -41.64 64.26
CA VAL A 330 34.32 -40.30 64.64
C VAL A 330 34.91 -39.24 63.71
N ALA A 331 36.23 -39.23 63.50
CA ALA A 331 36.88 -38.30 62.58
C ALA A 331 36.29 -38.40 61.15
N ARG A 332 36.06 -39.62 60.65
CA ARG A 332 35.38 -39.83 59.35
C ARG A 332 33.91 -39.39 59.34
N CYS A 333 33.22 -39.36 60.48
CA CYS A 333 31.89 -38.78 60.55
C CYS A 333 31.94 -37.25 60.50
N GLU A 334 32.93 -36.62 61.15
CA GLU A 334 33.19 -35.18 61.07
C GLU A 334 33.60 -34.75 59.64
N ASP A 335 34.43 -35.54 58.95
CA ASP A 335 34.74 -35.38 57.52
C ASP A 335 33.48 -35.53 56.64
N LEU A 336 32.60 -36.50 56.95
CA LEU A 336 31.34 -36.68 56.21
C LEU A 336 30.32 -35.57 56.46
N ASP A 337 30.26 -35.01 57.67
CA ASP A 337 29.37 -33.90 58.01
C ASP A 337 29.88 -32.55 57.46
N THR A 338 31.19 -32.32 57.41
CA THR A 338 31.75 -31.18 56.67
C THR A 338 31.49 -31.31 55.16
N LEU A 339 31.72 -32.48 54.55
CA LEU A 339 31.35 -32.74 53.15
C LEU A 339 29.85 -32.63 52.87
N ARG A 340 28.97 -32.93 53.84
CA ARG A 340 27.51 -32.66 53.74
C ARG A 340 27.21 -31.18 53.73
N ILE A 341 27.83 -30.39 54.61
CA ILE A 341 27.68 -28.93 54.66
C ILE A 341 28.16 -28.30 53.34
N GLU A 342 29.33 -28.70 52.83
CA GLU A 342 29.83 -28.24 51.53
C GLU A 342 28.88 -28.62 50.38
N ARG A 343 28.42 -29.87 50.33
CA ARG A 343 27.44 -30.34 49.34
C ARG A 343 26.16 -29.52 49.39
N ASP A 344 25.65 -29.21 50.57
CA ASP A 344 24.39 -28.48 50.72
C ASP A 344 24.56 -26.98 50.41
N GLU A 345 25.74 -26.41 50.66
CA GLU A 345 26.11 -25.08 50.18
C GLU A 345 26.27 -25.04 48.64
N PHE A 346 26.85 -26.08 48.02
CA PHE A 346 26.91 -26.20 46.56
C PHE A 346 25.54 -26.44 45.93
N ALA A 347 24.68 -27.26 46.53
CA ALA A 347 23.31 -27.46 46.10
C ALA A 347 22.53 -26.14 46.13
N ARG A 348 22.63 -25.39 47.24
CA ARG A 348 22.05 -24.05 47.37
C ARG A 348 22.58 -23.07 46.32
N LYS A 349 23.91 -22.99 46.11
CA LYS A 349 24.53 -22.16 45.06
C LYS A 349 24.16 -22.58 43.64
N THR A 350 23.70 -23.82 43.47
CA THR A 350 23.12 -24.30 42.20
C THR A 350 21.68 -23.78 42.08
N THR A 351 20.84 -23.93 43.11
CA THR A 351 19.46 -23.39 43.09
C THR A 351 19.42 -21.86 42.92
N GLU A 352 20.32 -21.12 43.58
CA GLU A 352 20.46 -19.66 43.43
C GLU A 352 20.96 -19.26 42.02
N ARG A 353 21.61 -20.17 41.29
CA ARG A 353 21.99 -19.98 39.88
C ARG A 353 20.86 -20.37 38.92
N ASP A 354 20.16 -21.46 39.20
CA ASP A 354 19.02 -21.92 38.39
C ASP A 354 17.92 -20.85 38.42
N GLN A 355 17.59 -20.32 39.61
CA GLN A 355 16.71 -19.15 39.78
C GLN A 355 17.21 -17.92 39.02
N ARG A 356 18.53 -17.67 39.00
CA ARG A 356 19.09 -16.53 38.27
C ARG A 356 19.11 -16.74 36.75
N ILE A 357 19.11 -17.99 36.28
CA ILE A 357 18.91 -18.32 34.86
C ILE A 357 17.45 -18.11 34.49
N GLU A 358 16.51 -18.58 35.32
CA GLU A 358 15.06 -18.37 35.15
C GLU A 358 14.70 -16.86 35.11
N GLU A 359 15.22 -16.05 36.04
CA GLU A 359 15.11 -14.57 36.01
C GLU A 359 15.68 -13.94 34.72
N LEU A 360 16.75 -14.51 34.14
CA LEU A 360 17.39 -13.99 32.93
C LEU A 360 16.66 -14.44 31.66
N ASP A 361 16.10 -15.64 31.64
CA ASP A 361 15.26 -16.14 30.55
C ASP A 361 13.93 -15.38 30.50
N GLU A 362 13.31 -15.04 31.65
CA GLU A 362 12.19 -14.10 31.72
C GLU A 362 12.56 -12.72 31.17
N GLN A 363 13.72 -12.17 31.55
CA GLN A 363 14.21 -10.89 31.02
C GLN A 363 14.50 -10.94 29.51
N LEU A 364 15.01 -12.06 29.00
CA LEU A 364 15.20 -12.28 27.56
C LEU A 364 13.86 -12.43 26.82
N GLN A 365 12.86 -13.06 27.42
CA GLN A 365 11.51 -13.19 26.85
C GLN A 365 10.80 -11.82 26.80
N ILE A 366 10.93 -10.99 27.84
CA ILE A 366 10.43 -9.60 27.87
C ILE A 366 11.20 -8.73 26.86
N ALA A 367 12.51 -8.92 26.73
CA ALA A 367 13.30 -8.22 25.71
C ALA A 367 12.88 -8.64 24.28
N ALA A 368 12.57 -9.92 24.06
CA ALA A 368 12.09 -10.44 22.79
C ALA A 368 10.67 -9.96 22.44
N SER A 369 9.75 -9.85 23.41
CA SER A 369 8.43 -9.27 23.16
C SER A 369 8.53 -7.76 22.88
N ALA A 370 9.35 -7.02 23.64
CA ALA A 370 9.60 -5.60 23.38
C ALA A 370 10.38 -5.34 22.07
N GLN A 371 11.11 -6.34 21.57
CA GLN A 371 11.71 -6.32 20.23
C GLN A 371 10.64 -6.54 19.15
N ALA A 372 9.78 -7.56 19.31
CA ALA A 372 8.68 -7.82 18.39
C ALA A 372 7.68 -6.64 18.30
N GLU A 373 7.31 -6.04 19.43
CA GLU A 373 6.48 -4.82 19.49
C GLU A 373 7.13 -3.65 18.74
N ARG A 374 8.46 -3.51 18.80
CA ARG A 374 9.19 -2.48 18.05
C ARG A 374 9.24 -2.75 16.55
N ASP A 375 9.40 -4.02 16.17
CA ASP A 375 9.47 -4.42 14.76
C ASP A 375 8.06 -4.33 14.11
N GLU A 376 7.00 -4.64 14.86
CA GLU A 376 5.60 -4.37 14.50
C GLU A 376 5.33 -2.85 14.37
N LEU A 377 5.68 -2.05 15.38
CA LEU A 377 5.56 -0.58 15.32
C LEU A 377 6.40 0.06 14.20
N ALA A 378 7.55 -0.51 13.85
CA ALA A 378 8.35 -0.06 12.71
C ALA A 378 7.66 -0.39 11.38
N THR A 379 7.04 -1.56 11.27
CA THR A 379 6.25 -1.98 10.10
C THR A 379 5.01 -1.08 9.92
N ASP A 380 4.29 -0.79 11.01
CA ASP A 380 3.18 0.16 11.04
C ASP A 380 3.63 1.59 10.67
N LEU A 381 4.80 2.02 11.16
CA LEU A 381 5.36 3.34 10.82
C LEU A 381 5.75 3.44 9.34
N GLU A 382 6.28 2.38 8.74
CA GLU A 382 6.60 2.30 7.32
C GLU A 382 5.33 2.23 6.44
N ALA A 383 4.32 1.46 6.85
CA ALA A 383 3.01 1.43 6.20
C ALA A 383 2.30 2.80 6.29
N ALA A 384 2.37 3.48 7.44
CA ALA A 384 1.87 4.83 7.62
C ALA A 384 2.65 5.84 6.76
N ALA A 385 3.97 5.75 6.70
CA ALA A 385 4.81 6.62 5.86
C ALA A 385 4.52 6.44 4.36
N SER A 386 4.33 5.19 3.91
CA SER A 386 3.89 4.85 2.55
C SER A 386 2.51 5.44 2.24
N THR A 387 1.55 5.30 3.16
CA THR A 387 0.21 5.90 3.04
C THR A 387 0.27 7.43 2.98
N LEU A 388 1.15 8.06 3.77
CA LEU A 388 1.35 9.51 3.79
C LEU A 388 2.05 10.01 2.51
N ALA A 389 2.93 9.20 1.91
CA ALA A 389 3.52 9.47 0.60
C ALA A 389 2.45 9.42 -0.52
N GLN A 390 1.61 8.37 -0.53
CA GLN A 390 0.48 8.25 -1.46
C GLN A 390 -0.52 9.41 -1.31
N GLN A 391 -0.81 9.84 -0.08
CA GLN A 391 -1.66 11.01 0.17
C GLN A 391 -1.04 12.31 -0.34
N ARG A 392 0.29 12.48 -0.24
CA ARG A 392 1.00 13.65 -0.80
C ARG A 392 1.01 13.65 -2.33
N GLU A 393 1.20 12.49 -2.96
CA GLU A 393 1.13 12.35 -4.42
C GLU A 393 -0.31 12.62 -4.92
N LEU A 394 -1.32 12.08 -4.22
CA LEU A 394 -2.72 12.37 -4.51
C LEU A 394 -3.02 13.87 -4.35
N LEU A 395 -2.58 14.52 -3.26
CA LEU A 395 -2.74 15.97 -3.08
C LEU A 395 -2.07 16.75 -4.21
N SER A 396 -0.84 16.41 -4.59
CA SER A 396 -0.14 17.07 -5.70
C SER A 396 -0.87 16.90 -7.04
N SER A 397 -1.46 15.71 -7.28
CA SER A 397 -2.31 15.49 -8.47
C SER A 397 -3.58 16.35 -8.45
N ARG A 398 -4.19 16.56 -7.28
CA ARG A 398 -5.37 17.43 -7.11
C ARG A 398 -5.02 18.92 -7.18
N GLU A 399 -3.85 19.33 -6.71
CA GLU A 399 -3.33 20.69 -6.90
C GLU A 399 -3.10 20.99 -8.39
N ALA A 400 -2.49 20.06 -9.13
CA ALA A 400 -2.32 20.17 -10.58
C ALA A 400 -3.67 20.17 -11.34
N GLU A 401 -4.64 19.38 -10.90
CA GLU A 401 -6.02 19.39 -11.42
C GLU A 401 -6.74 20.70 -11.11
N ILE A 402 -6.55 21.27 -9.92
CA ILE A 402 -7.10 22.57 -9.52
C ILE A 402 -6.50 23.72 -10.36
N GLU A 403 -5.19 23.73 -10.60
CA GLU A 403 -4.58 24.73 -11.49
C GLU A 403 -5.03 24.56 -12.95
N ARG A 404 -5.20 23.31 -13.42
CA ARG A 404 -5.84 23.04 -14.73
C ARG A 404 -7.26 23.60 -14.78
N LEU A 405 -8.09 23.32 -13.77
CA LEU A 405 -9.47 23.81 -13.69
C LEU A 405 -9.53 25.34 -13.59
N LYS A 406 -8.60 25.99 -12.88
CA LYS A 406 -8.45 27.46 -12.88
C LYS A 406 -8.10 28.00 -14.26
N SER A 407 -7.17 27.37 -14.98
CA SER A 407 -6.82 27.80 -16.34
C SER A 407 -8.01 27.67 -17.31
N GLN A 408 -8.78 26.58 -17.22
CA GLN A 408 -10.01 26.39 -18.00
C GLN A 408 -11.12 27.36 -17.57
N PHE A 409 -11.24 27.69 -16.28
CA PHE A 409 -12.19 28.69 -15.81
C PHE A 409 -11.85 30.10 -16.33
N ASN A 410 -10.57 30.48 -16.31
CA ASN A 410 -10.12 31.75 -16.87
C ASN A 410 -10.37 31.81 -18.39
N GLU A 411 -10.06 30.74 -19.12
CA GLU A 411 -10.32 30.65 -20.57
C GLU A 411 -11.82 30.73 -20.89
N LEU A 412 -12.69 30.10 -20.07
CA LEU A 412 -14.14 30.24 -20.17
C LEU A 412 -14.64 31.63 -19.77
N GLN A 413 -13.98 32.31 -18.82
CA GLN A 413 -14.28 33.68 -18.43
C GLN A 413 -13.90 34.68 -19.54
N ASP A 414 -12.75 34.49 -20.19
CA ASP A 414 -12.34 35.29 -21.36
C ASP A 414 -13.28 35.05 -22.55
N GLN A 415 -13.68 33.79 -22.81
CA GLN A 415 -14.72 33.48 -23.79
C GLN A 415 -16.07 34.14 -23.44
N HIS A 416 -16.48 34.14 -22.16
CA HIS A 416 -17.68 34.83 -21.71
C HIS A 416 -17.57 36.35 -21.90
N SER A 417 -16.39 36.94 -21.68
CA SER A 417 -16.15 38.37 -21.98
C SER A 417 -16.33 38.62 -23.47
N MET A 418 -15.67 37.84 -24.34
CA MET A 418 -15.81 37.97 -25.80
C MET A 418 -17.27 37.82 -26.27
N ILE A 419 -18.03 36.88 -25.69
CA ILE A 419 -19.46 36.70 -25.99
C ILE A 419 -20.29 37.88 -25.48
N THR A 420 -19.91 38.49 -24.35
CA THR A 420 -20.57 39.70 -23.81
C THR A 420 -20.29 40.92 -24.68
N ASP A 421 -19.05 41.07 -25.16
CA ASP A 421 -18.64 42.13 -26.09
C ASP A 421 -19.34 41.96 -27.46
N GLN A 422 -19.46 40.72 -27.96
CA GLN A 422 -20.26 40.41 -29.14
C GLN A 422 -21.74 40.69 -28.94
N ALA A 423 -22.31 40.34 -27.77
CA ALA A 423 -23.72 40.59 -27.46
C ALA A 423 -24.04 42.09 -27.35
N THR A 424 -23.16 42.89 -26.74
CA THR A 424 -23.31 44.36 -26.69
C THR A 424 -23.11 44.99 -28.06
N HIS A 425 -22.16 44.51 -28.87
CA HIS A 425 -22.00 44.94 -30.26
C HIS A 425 -23.26 44.66 -31.11
N ILE A 426 -23.77 43.42 -31.09
CA ILE A 426 -25.01 43.02 -31.78
C ILE A 426 -26.22 43.82 -31.24
N SER A 427 -26.24 44.15 -29.95
CA SER A 427 -27.28 45.04 -29.39
C SER A 427 -27.19 46.46 -29.96
N SER A 428 -25.98 47.00 -30.16
CA SER A 428 -25.78 48.31 -30.80
C SER A 428 -26.16 48.30 -32.28
N GLU A 429 -25.83 47.22 -33.02
CA GLU A 429 -26.27 47.04 -34.41
C GLU A 429 -27.79 46.90 -34.51
N ARG A 430 -28.44 46.19 -33.58
CA ARG A 430 -29.89 46.13 -33.51
C ARG A 430 -30.50 47.50 -33.25
N GLU A 431 -29.89 48.34 -32.42
CA GLU A 431 -30.38 49.71 -32.18
C GLU A 431 -30.25 50.59 -33.44
N THR A 432 -29.13 50.52 -34.17
CA THR A 432 -28.95 51.28 -35.42
C THR A 432 -29.88 50.78 -36.54
N LEU A 433 -30.07 49.46 -36.67
CA LEU A 433 -31.03 48.87 -37.60
C LEU A 433 -32.47 49.25 -37.23
N THR A 434 -32.82 49.29 -35.95
CA THR A 434 -34.16 49.72 -35.49
C THR A 434 -34.43 51.18 -35.85
N LYS A 435 -33.43 52.07 -35.70
CA LYS A 435 -33.53 53.47 -36.14
C LYS A 435 -33.69 53.58 -37.65
N ALA A 436 -32.88 52.83 -38.43
CA ALA A 436 -32.99 52.80 -39.89
C ALA A 436 -34.33 52.22 -40.40
N ILE A 437 -34.96 51.31 -39.64
CA ILE A 437 -36.32 50.83 -39.93
C ILE A 437 -37.34 51.94 -39.66
N ALA A 438 -37.27 52.61 -38.50
CA ALA A 438 -38.17 53.72 -38.18
C ALA A 438 -38.08 54.90 -39.18
N GLU A 439 -36.88 55.23 -39.65
CA GLU A 439 -36.64 56.22 -40.72
C GLU A 439 -37.26 55.77 -42.06
N ARG A 440 -37.18 54.48 -42.38
CA ARG A 440 -37.83 53.90 -43.57
C ARG A 440 -39.34 53.87 -43.45
N ASP A 441 -39.91 53.61 -42.28
CA ASP A 441 -41.34 53.60 -42.04
C ASP A 441 -41.94 55.01 -42.12
N ASP A 442 -41.25 56.03 -41.61
CA ASP A 442 -41.59 57.45 -41.84
C ASP A 442 -41.50 57.84 -43.33
N PHE A 443 -40.48 57.37 -44.05
CA PHE A 443 -40.39 57.58 -45.50
C PHE A 443 -41.50 56.85 -46.28
N ILE A 444 -41.88 55.63 -45.90
CA ILE A 444 -43.02 54.89 -46.44
C ILE A 444 -44.34 55.63 -46.13
N GLY A 445 -44.48 56.21 -44.93
CA GLY A 445 -45.60 57.07 -44.56
C GLY A 445 -45.72 58.29 -45.49
N LYS A 446 -44.59 58.95 -45.78
CA LYS A 446 -44.52 60.10 -46.72
C LYS A 446 -44.81 59.70 -48.16
N LEU A 447 -44.33 58.55 -48.62
CA LEU A 447 -44.70 58.01 -49.94
C LEU A 447 -46.19 57.65 -50.00
N LYS A 448 -46.77 57.15 -48.91
CA LYS A 448 -48.19 56.81 -48.86
C LYS A 448 -49.08 58.05 -48.89
N THR A 449 -48.75 59.13 -48.18
CA THR A 449 -49.51 60.39 -48.29
C THR A 449 -49.38 61.02 -49.67
N GLN A 450 -48.21 60.93 -50.31
CA GLN A 450 -48.03 61.32 -51.72
C GLN A 450 -48.86 60.44 -52.68
N PHE A 451 -48.90 59.13 -52.47
CA PHE A 451 -49.72 58.21 -53.28
C PHE A 451 -51.21 58.55 -53.16
N ASN A 452 -51.74 58.70 -51.94
CA ASN A 452 -53.12 59.12 -51.72
C ASN A 452 -53.43 60.46 -52.41
N THR A 453 -52.51 61.43 -52.35
CA THR A 453 -52.67 62.74 -53.03
C THR A 453 -52.73 62.60 -54.57
N LEU A 454 -51.97 61.66 -55.14
CA LEU A 454 -52.01 61.33 -56.57
C LEU A 454 -53.27 60.54 -56.96
N GLU A 455 -53.78 59.70 -56.06
CA GLU A 455 -55.04 58.97 -56.20
C GLU A 455 -56.25 59.93 -56.19
N ASP A 456 -56.28 60.88 -55.26
CA ASP A 456 -57.27 61.97 -55.23
C ASP A 456 -57.24 62.81 -56.53
N GLN A 457 -56.04 63.18 -57.01
CA GLN A 457 -55.87 63.90 -58.29
C GLN A 457 -56.30 63.07 -59.50
N PHE A 458 -56.06 61.75 -59.49
CA PHE A 458 -56.50 60.86 -60.56
C PHE A 458 -58.03 60.75 -60.59
N ASN A 459 -58.67 60.64 -59.42
CA ASN A 459 -60.13 60.62 -59.30
C ASN A 459 -60.75 61.92 -59.81
N GLU A 460 -60.21 63.09 -59.45
CA GLU A 460 -60.71 64.37 -59.97
C GLU A 460 -60.52 64.51 -61.50
N LEU A 461 -59.42 64.00 -62.05
CA LEU A 461 -59.23 63.92 -63.51
C LEU A 461 -60.19 62.94 -64.18
N GLN A 462 -60.57 61.84 -63.51
CA GLN A 462 -61.56 60.89 -63.99
C GLN A 462 -62.98 61.49 -64.00
N ASP A 463 -63.33 62.29 -63.00
CA ASP A 463 -64.59 63.06 -62.96
C ASP A 463 -64.63 64.18 -64.00
N GLN A 464 -63.50 64.83 -64.28
CA GLN A 464 -63.40 65.76 -65.43
C GLN A 464 -63.57 65.02 -66.76
N HIS A 465 -63.03 63.81 -66.91
CA HIS A 465 -63.21 63.00 -68.11
C HIS A 465 -64.65 62.51 -68.29
N SER A 466 -65.35 62.13 -67.21
CA SER A 466 -66.77 61.73 -67.29
C SER A 466 -67.64 62.91 -67.72
N LEU A 467 -67.44 64.10 -67.14
CA LEU A 467 -68.14 65.33 -67.53
C LEU A 467 -67.91 65.71 -69.01
N VAL A 468 -66.69 65.57 -69.52
CA VAL A 468 -66.38 65.79 -70.95
C VAL A 468 -67.01 64.72 -71.85
N THR A 469 -67.11 63.47 -71.36
CA THR A 469 -67.79 62.37 -72.08
C THR A 469 -69.30 62.64 -72.19
N ASP A 470 -69.93 63.10 -71.10
CA ASP A 470 -71.34 63.47 -71.09
C ASP A 470 -71.62 64.66 -72.02
N GLN A 471 -70.77 65.70 -72.00
CA GLN A 471 -70.84 66.82 -72.94
C GLN A 471 -70.72 66.37 -74.41
N ALA A 472 -69.79 65.45 -74.72
CA ALA A 472 -69.64 64.89 -76.05
C ALA A 472 -70.89 64.08 -76.48
N SER A 473 -71.49 63.33 -75.56
CA SER A 473 -72.75 62.60 -75.81
C SER A 473 -73.91 63.55 -76.10
N HIS A 474 -74.02 64.67 -75.36
CA HIS A 474 -75.04 65.67 -75.55
C HIS A 474 -74.91 66.36 -76.91
N ILE A 475 -73.70 66.81 -77.27
CA ILE A 475 -73.40 67.39 -78.60
C ILE A 475 -73.68 66.39 -79.73
N SER A 476 -73.47 65.09 -79.50
CA SER A 476 -73.85 64.04 -80.46
C SER A 476 -75.37 63.95 -80.65
N SER A 477 -76.15 64.07 -79.57
CA SER A 477 -77.62 64.08 -79.63
C SER A 477 -78.19 65.34 -80.31
N GLU A 478 -77.58 66.51 -80.09
CA GLU A 478 -77.90 67.74 -80.81
C GLU A 478 -77.60 67.61 -82.31
N ARG A 479 -76.45 67.01 -82.67
CA ARG A 479 -76.13 66.71 -84.07
C ARG A 479 -77.12 65.76 -84.72
N GLU A 480 -77.58 64.73 -84.02
CA GLU A 480 -78.57 63.79 -84.57
C GLU A 480 -79.94 64.47 -84.80
N THR A 481 -80.41 65.28 -83.84
CA THR A 481 -81.67 66.03 -83.97
C THR A 481 -81.61 67.10 -85.06
N LEU A 482 -80.50 67.83 -85.19
CA LEU A 482 -80.27 68.75 -86.31
C LEU A 482 -80.19 68.03 -87.66
N THR A 483 -79.60 66.83 -87.71
CA THR A 483 -79.54 66.02 -88.94
C THR A 483 -80.94 65.57 -89.38
N LYS A 484 -81.79 65.14 -88.43
CA LYS A 484 -83.21 64.82 -88.71
C LYS A 484 -83.99 66.04 -89.21
N ALA A 485 -83.83 67.19 -88.56
CA ALA A 485 -84.47 68.44 -88.97
C ALA A 485 -84.03 68.95 -90.36
N ILE A 486 -82.81 68.62 -90.80
CA ILE A 486 -82.36 68.86 -92.19
C ILE A 486 -83.05 67.90 -93.14
N ALA A 487 -83.04 66.59 -92.85
CA ALA A 487 -83.67 65.57 -93.69
C ALA A 487 -85.19 65.79 -93.86
N GLU A 488 -85.89 66.21 -92.81
CA GLU A 488 -87.31 66.60 -92.85
C GLU A 488 -87.55 67.81 -93.77
N ARG A 489 -86.63 68.79 -93.78
CA ARG A 489 -86.71 69.95 -94.66
C ARG A 489 -86.40 69.60 -96.12
N ASP A 490 -85.45 68.71 -96.37
CA ASP A 490 -85.13 68.22 -97.71
C ASP A 490 -86.27 67.38 -98.30
N ASP A 491 -86.93 66.55 -97.49
CA ASP A 491 -88.18 65.84 -97.86
C ASP A 491 -89.33 66.83 -98.12
N PHE A 492 -89.49 67.89 -97.32
CA PHE A 492 -90.49 68.92 -97.56
C PHE A 492 -90.21 69.73 -98.85
N ILE A 493 -88.95 70.02 -99.15
CA ILE A 493 -88.51 70.61 -100.42
C ILE A 493 -88.79 69.65 -101.59
N GLY A 494 -88.53 68.35 -101.42
CA GLY A 494 -88.87 67.31 -102.39
C GLY A 494 -90.37 67.27 -102.70
N LYS A 495 -91.23 67.31 -101.66
CA LYS A 495 -92.69 67.35 -101.78
C LYS A 495 -93.20 68.62 -102.48
N LEU A 496 -92.67 69.79 -102.11
CA LEU A 496 -93.00 71.05 -102.81
C LEU A 496 -92.57 71.01 -104.28
N LYS A 497 -91.42 70.40 -104.59
CA LYS A 497 -90.94 70.27 -105.96
C LYS A 497 -91.81 69.32 -106.78
N ALA A 498 -92.16 68.16 -106.22
CA ALA A 498 -93.11 67.24 -106.84
C ALA A 498 -94.46 67.90 -107.13
N GLN A 499 -95.00 68.71 -106.21
CA GLN A 499 -96.24 69.47 -106.44
C GLN A 499 -96.12 70.52 -107.57
N VAL A 500 -94.95 71.13 -107.76
CA VAL A 500 -94.69 72.03 -108.91
C VAL A 500 -94.60 71.24 -110.22
N ASP A 501 -93.92 70.09 -110.20
CA ASP A 501 -93.76 69.22 -111.37
C ASP A 501 -95.11 68.58 -111.78
N GLU A 502 -95.99 68.21 -110.83
CA GLU A 502 -97.35 67.68 -111.07
C GLU A 502 -98.32 68.71 -111.65
N LEU A 503 -98.17 70.01 -111.32
CA LEU A 503 -99.01 71.07 -111.88
C LEU A 503 -98.70 71.37 -113.36
N SER A 504 -97.55 70.93 -113.88
CA SER A 504 -97.19 71.10 -115.30
C SER A 504 -98.07 70.26 -116.24
N PRO A 505 -98.14 68.91 -116.13
CA PRO A 505 -99.00 68.11 -117.00
C PRO A 505 -100.48 68.40 -116.80
N LEU A 506 -100.95 68.71 -115.58
CA LEU A 506 -102.34 69.08 -115.31
C LEU A 506 -102.82 70.29 -116.13
N ARG A 507 -101.92 71.22 -116.48
CA ARG A 507 -102.22 72.35 -117.36
C ARG A 507 -102.45 71.92 -118.81
N ASP A 508 -101.67 70.98 -119.30
CA ASP A 508 -101.73 70.50 -120.69
C ASP A 508 -102.84 69.45 -120.85
N GLU A 509 -103.07 68.60 -119.84
CA GLU A 509 -104.20 67.67 -119.77
C GLU A 509 -105.55 68.39 -119.69
N LEU A 510 -105.67 69.54 -119.01
CA LEU A 510 -106.89 70.37 -119.07
C LEU A 510 -107.21 70.82 -120.51
N SER A 511 -106.22 70.98 -121.38
CA SER A 511 -106.42 71.26 -122.81
C SER A 511 -106.81 70.03 -123.64
N GLN A 512 -106.64 68.81 -123.12
CA GLN A 512 -106.93 67.54 -123.81
C GLN A 512 -108.20 66.86 -123.28
N ILE A 513 -108.49 66.99 -121.98
CA ILE A 513 -109.73 66.51 -121.33
C ILE A 513 -110.97 67.16 -121.94
N ALA A 514 -110.86 68.42 -122.41
CA ALA A 514 -111.91 69.09 -123.18
C ALA A 514 -112.30 68.37 -124.49
N ILE A 515 -111.40 67.54 -125.03
CA ILE A 515 -111.63 66.70 -126.22
C ILE A 515 -112.14 65.31 -125.77
N VAL A 516 -111.46 64.68 -124.82
CA VAL A 516 -111.75 63.31 -124.34
C VAL A 516 -113.11 63.20 -123.62
N LEU A 517 -113.62 64.29 -123.03
CA LEU A 517 -114.98 64.34 -122.46
C LEU A 517 -116.10 64.04 -123.49
N GLY A 518 -115.84 64.21 -124.79
CA GLY A 518 -116.75 63.77 -125.85
C GLY A 518 -116.80 62.25 -126.02
N GLU A 519 -115.69 61.56 -125.74
CA GLU A 519 -115.50 60.13 -126.04
C GLU A 519 -115.83 59.24 -124.83
N GLN A 520 -115.46 59.68 -123.62
CA GLN A 520 -115.54 58.86 -122.40
C GLN A 520 -116.99 58.54 -121.95
N LYS A 521 -117.99 59.30 -122.45
CA LYS A 521 -119.42 58.96 -122.31
C LYS A 521 -119.74 57.55 -122.84
N THR A 522 -119.01 57.09 -123.86
CA THR A 522 -119.24 55.81 -124.55
C THR A 522 -118.75 54.61 -123.74
N VAL A 523 -117.69 54.78 -122.93
CA VAL A 523 -117.02 53.69 -122.20
C VAL A 523 -117.74 53.35 -120.88
N ASN A 524 -118.35 54.34 -120.22
CA ASN A 524 -119.13 54.10 -118.99
C ASN A 524 -120.36 53.19 -119.20
N GLN A 525 -120.79 52.95 -120.43
CA GLN A 525 -121.81 51.96 -120.76
C GLN A 525 -121.34 50.52 -120.51
N GLN A 526 -120.06 50.21 -120.74
CA GLN A 526 -119.52 48.83 -120.72
C GLN A 526 -119.06 48.36 -119.34
N ARG A 527 -118.69 49.26 -118.43
CA ARG A 527 -118.22 48.89 -117.07
C ARG A 527 -119.33 48.39 -116.15
N VAL A 528 -120.59 48.68 -116.43
CA VAL A 528 -121.73 48.14 -115.67
C VAL A 528 -121.93 46.64 -115.96
N GLU A 529 -121.48 46.15 -117.13
CA GLU A 529 -121.55 44.73 -117.51
C GLU A 529 -120.40 43.89 -116.92
N GLN A 530 -119.43 44.52 -116.23
CA GLN A 530 -118.56 43.84 -115.24
C GLN A 530 -119.18 43.77 -113.84
N ILE A 531 -120.52 43.88 -113.81
CA ILE A 531 -121.48 43.09 -113.03
C ILE A 531 -120.90 41.85 -112.30
N GLY A 532 -121.51 41.54 -111.15
CA GLY A 532 -121.91 40.17 -110.74
C GLY A 532 -120.84 39.12 -110.44
N ASP A 533 -119.84 38.92 -111.31
CA ASP A 533 -118.92 37.78 -111.26
C ASP A 533 -118.12 37.74 -109.95
N GLN A 534 -117.67 38.91 -109.49
CA GLN A 534 -116.97 39.07 -108.20
C GLN A 534 -117.86 38.86 -106.97
N LYS A 535 -119.19 38.77 -107.13
CA LYS A 535 -120.13 38.53 -106.02
C LYS A 535 -120.26 37.04 -105.68
N ASN A 536 -120.11 36.15 -106.66
CA ASN A 536 -120.40 34.72 -106.49
C ASN A 536 -119.31 33.95 -105.72
N GLU A 537 -118.05 34.40 -105.76
CA GLU A 537 -116.94 33.73 -105.05
C GLU A 537 -116.98 33.94 -103.53
N ILE A 538 -117.64 35.02 -103.06
CA ILE A 538 -117.76 35.34 -101.62
C ILE A 538 -118.68 34.34 -100.90
N ASP A 539 -119.75 33.86 -101.55
CA ASP A 539 -120.65 32.87 -100.95
C ASP A 539 -119.99 31.47 -100.86
N ARG A 540 -118.98 31.19 -101.71
CA ARG A 540 -118.27 29.89 -101.73
C ARG A 540 -117.41 29.66 -100.48
N GLN A 541 -116.71 30.70 -100.02
CA GLN A 541 -115.79 30.61 -98.86
C GLN A 541 -116.51 30.46 -97.51
N ARG A 542 -117.84 30.58 -97.48
CA ARG A 542 -118.64 30.48 -96.26
C ARG A 542 -119.00 29.04 -95.86
N GLY A 543 -118.91 28.08 -96.78
CA GLY A 543 -119.30 26.69 -96.53
C GLY A 543 -118.24 25.82 -95.85
N GLU A 544 -116.96 26.15 -96.01
CA GLU A 544 -115.83 25.28 -95.60
C GLU A 544 -115.51 25.36 -94.10
N LEU A 545 -116.05 26.35 -93.37
CA LEU A 545 -115.86 26.53 -91.92
C LEU A 545 -116.89 25.81 -91.05
N GLU A 546 -118.05 25.42 -91.60
CA GLU A 546 -119.13 24.78 -90.83
C GLU A 546 -118.82 23.30 -90.54
N THR A 547 -118.14 22.62 -91.46
CA THR A 547 -117.88 21.17 -91.41
C THR A 547 -116.76 20.74 -90.44
N LEU A 548 -115.89 21.66 -90.02
CA LEU A 548 -114.82 21.38 -89.04
C LEU A 548 -115.30 21.46 -87.58
N ARG A 549 -116.54 21.91 -87.35
CA ARG A 549 -117.08 22.15 -86.00
C ARG A 549 -117.94 21.00 -85.44
N SER A 550 -118.28 20.01 -86.27
CA SER A 550 -119.24 18.94 -85.95
C SER A 550 -118.62 17.59 -85.56
N GLN A 551 -117.29 17.50 -85.43
CA GLN A 551 -116.57 16.22 -85.19
C GLN A 551 -115.89 16.11 -83.81
N LEU A 552 -116.03 17.12 -82.94
CA LEU A 552 -115.30 17.18 -81.65
C LEU A 552 -116.22 17.33 -80.42
N GLU A 553 -117.53 17.23 -80.61
CA GLU A 553 -118.56 17.49 -79.59
C GLU A 553 -119.51 16.30 -79.45
N SER A 554 -118.94 15.11 -79.20
CA SER A 554 -119.67 13.87 -78.91
C SER A 554 -118.84 12.91 -78.06
N MET A 555 -119.45 12.30 -77.04
CA MET A 555 -118.90 11.24 -76.17
C MET A 555 -117.84 11.63 -75.11
N ALA A 556 -118.08 12.76 -74.44
CA ALA A 556 -118.26 12.72 -72.99
C ALA A 556 -119.79 12.79 -72.73
N GLU A 557 -120.39 12.33 -71.64
CA GLU A 557 -119.89 11.90 -70.32
C GLU A 557 -120.59 10.55 -69.89
N LEU A 558 -119.87 9.59 -69.29
CA LEU A 558 -119.95 9.14 -67.88
C LEU A 558 -121.11 8.20 -67.46
N GLN A 559 -120.82 7.39 -66.42
CA GLN A 559 -121.71 6.44 -65.70
C GLN A 559 -122.36 5.35 -66.59
N GLN A 560 -122.50 4.07 -66.21
CA GLN A 560 -123.00 3.51 -64.95
C GLN A 560 -122.80 1.97 -64.97
N GLU A 561 -122.43 1.39 -63.82
CA GLU A 561 -122.49 -0.05 -63.42
C GLU A 561 -121.85 -1.10 -64.35
N LEU A 562 -120.93 -1.96 -63.90
CA LEU A 562 -121.00 -2.85 -62.73
C LEU A 562 -122.14 -3.89 -62.79
N ASP A 563 -122.23 -4.67 -63.87
CA ASP A 563 -122.40 -6.13 -63.68
C ASP A 563 -122.13 -6.99 -64.93
N GLN A 564 -121.08 -7.84 -64.86
CA GLN A 564 -121.14 -9.30 -65.07
C GLN A 564 -119.74 -9.94 -65.19
N HIS A 565 -119.27 -10.57 -64.11
CA HIS A 565 -118.12 -11.49 -64.15
C HIS A 565 -118.47 -12.81 -64.87
N ARG A 566 -117.49 -13.46 -65.55
CA ARG A 566 -117.46 -14.94 -65.59
C ARG A 566 -116.14 -15.70 -65.85
N PRO A 567 -115.18 -15.27 -66.70
CA PRO A 567 -114.11 -16.19 -67.13
C PRO A 567 -112.92 -16.33 -66.16
N LEU A 568 -112.62 -15.31 -65.34
CA LEU A 568 -111.38 -15.24 -64.54
C LEU A 568 -111.24 -16.26 -63.39
N ARG A 569 -112.24 -17.11 -63.13
CA ARG A 569 -112.19 -18.07 -62.01
C ARG A 569 -111.54 -19.41 -62.37
N ALA A 570 -111.42 -19.74 -63.66
CA ALA A 570 -110.83 -21.01 -64.12
C ALA A 570 -109.30 -20.97 -64.24
N GLU A 571 -108.70 -19.79 -64.44
CA GLU A 571 -107.23 -19.65 -64.49
C GLU A 571 -106.60 -19.64 -63.09
N LEU A 572 -107.34 -19.18 -62.08
CA LEU A 572 -106.85 -19.10 -60.70
C LEU A 572 -106.58 -20.49 -60.09
N ASP A 573 -107.47 -21.46 -60.29
CA ASP A 573 -107.29 -22.84 -59.80
C ASP A 573 -106.08 -23.53 -60.46
N LYS A 574 -105.82 -23.22 -61.74
CA LYS A 574 -104.66 -23.76 -62.48
C LYS A 574 -103.33 -23.19 -61.97
N MET A 575 -103.27 -21.89 -61.72
CA MET A 575 -102.10 -21.25 -61.11
C MET A 575 -101.85 -21.78 -59.68
N SER A 576 -102.92 -22.02 -58.91
CA SER A 576 -102.82 -22.54 -57.54
C SER A 576 -102.17 -23.94 -57.49
N GLN A 577 -102.54 -24.84 -58.41
CA GLN A 577 -101.92 -26.18 -58.51
C GLN A 577 -100.46 -26.17 -58.97
N GLN A 578 -100.04 -25.17 -59.77
CA GLN A 578 -98.63 -25.01 -60.11
C GLN A 578 -97.83 -24.49 -58.91
N HIS A 579 -98.39 -23.54 -58.15
CA HIS A 579 -97.71 -22.92 -57.01
C HIS A 579 -97.49 -23.89 -55.83
N SER A 580 -98.36 -24.90 -55.63
CA SER A 580 -98.12 -25.95 -54.62
C SER A 580 -96.97 -26.89 -55.02
N ALA A 581 -96.88 -27.26 -56.31
CA ALA A 581 -95.81 -28.13 -56.80
C ALA A 581 -94.43 -27.46 -56.78
N GLU A 582 -94.36 -26.14 -56.99
CA GLU A 582 -93.12 -25.38 -56.80
C GLU A 582 -92.78 -25.17 -55.32
N SER A 583 -93.77 -25.06 -54.43
CA SER A 583 -93.56 -24.97 -52.98
C SER A 583 -92.93 -26.23 -52.38
N GLU A 584 -93.43 -27.43 -52.73
CA GLU A 584 -92.82 -28.70 -52.31
C GLU A 584 -91.38 -28.86 -52.84
N ARG A 585 -91.13 -28.36 -54.05
CA ARG A 585 -89.81 -28.41 -54.69
C ARG A 585 -88.81 -27.43 -54.08
N ALA A 586 -89.28 -26.26 -53.62
CA ALA A 586 -88.49 -25.32 -52.83
C ALA A 586 -88.12 -25.92 -51.47
N ALA A 587 -89.09 -26.51 -50.75
CA ALA A 587 -88.84 -27.13 -49.45
C ALA A 587 -87.80 -28.28 -49.52
N GLN A 588 -87.84 -29.11 -50.58
CA GLN A 588 -86.83 -30.14 -50.79
C GLN A 588 -85.43 -29.57 -51.08
N LEU A 589 -85.34 -28.45 -51.81
CA LEU A 589 -84.07 -27.76 -52.06
C LEU A 589 -83.53 -27.09 -50.79
N GLU A 590 -84.37 -26.47 -49.97
CA GLU A 590 -83.97 -25.90 -48.67
C GLU A 590 -83.51 -26.98 -47.68
N GLN A 591 -84.14 -28.16 -47.68
CA GLN A 591 -83.71 -29.31 -46.88
C GLN A 591 -82.34 -29.85 -47.35
N GLN A 592 -82.07 -29.87 -48.65
CA GLN A 592 -80.74 -30.22 -49.18
C GLN A 592 -79.70 -29.13 -48.88
N LEU A 593 -80.07 -27.85 -48.97
CA LEU A 593 -79.17 -26.74 -48.66
C LEU A 593 -78.76 -26.74 -47.18
N THR A 594 -79.70 -26.97 -46.26
CA THR A 594 -79.41 -27.05 -44.83
C THR A 594 -78.57 -28.27 -44.45
N GLN A 595 -78.76 -29.42 -45.14
CA GLN A 595 -77.86 -30.57 -44.97
C GLN A 595 -76.44 -30.29 -45.48
N GLN A 596 -76.28 -29.67 -46.66
CA GLN A 596 -74.94 -29.31 -47.16
C GLN A 596 -74.28 -28.18 -46.35
N LEU A 597 -75.04 -27.23 -45.82
CA LEU A 597 -74.50 -26.21 -44.91
C LEU A 597 -73.97 -26.83 -43.61
N ALA A 598 -74.67 -27.81 -43.03
CA ALA A 598 -74.19 -28.53 -41.85
C ALA A 598 -72.93 -29.39 -42.15
N GLU A 599 -72.84 -29.99 -43.34
CA GLU A 599 -71.66 -30.73 -43.79
C GLU A 599 -70.46 -29.79 -44.05
N ILE A 600 -70.72 -28.60 -44.61
CA ILE A 600 -69.71 -27.53 -44.78
C ILE A 600 -69.24 -27.00 -43.43
N GLU A 601 -70.13 -26.75 -42.45
CA GLU A 601 -69.71 -26.33 -41.11
C GLU A 601 -68.86 -27.39 -40.42
N LYS A 602 -69.22 -28.67 -40.55
CA LYS A 602 -68.42 -29.78 -40.02
C LYS A 602 -67.02 -29.81 -40.65
N LEU A 603 -66.91 -29.78 -41.98
CA LEU A 603 -65.63 -29.73 -42.69
C LEU A 603 -64.80 -28.47 -42.37
N ARG A 604 -65.47 -27.35 -42.10
CA ARG A 604 -64.84 -26.10 -41.64
C ARG A 604 -64.27 -26.25 -40.21
N THR A 605 -64.97 -26.97 -39.35
CA THR A 605 -64.53 -27.27 -37.98
C THR A 605 -63.37 -28.28 -37.98
N ASP A 606 -63.39 -29.28 -38.86
CA ASP A 606 -62.30 -30.25 -39.06
C ASP A 606 -61.04 -29.57 -39.67
N THR A 607 -61.20 -28.59 -40.56
CA THR A 607 -60.06 -27.80 -41.09
C THR A 607 -59.49 -26.81 -40.07
N GLN A 608 -60.33 -26.21 -39.21
CA GLN A 608 -59.86 -25.39 -38.09
C GLN A 608 -58.96 -26.22 -37.15
N LEU A 609 -59.41 -27.42 -36.77
CA LEU A 609 -58.64 -28.35 -35.93
C LEU A 609 -57.33 -28.82 -36.61
N LEU A 610 -57.34 -28.95 -37.93
CA LEU A 610 -56.16 -29.31 -38.72
C LEU A 610 -55.12 -28.18 -38.81
N ASP A 611 -55.53 -26.91 -38.79
CA ASP A 611 -54.61 -25.77 -38.74
C ASP A 611 -54.11 -25.48 -37.32
N ASP A 612 -54.95 -25.65 -36.29
CA ASP A 612 -54.51 -25.59 -34.90
C ASP A 612 -53.44 -26.65 -34.58
N THR A 613 -53.63 -27.88 -35.08
CA THR A 613 -52.63 -28.96 -34.91
C THR A 613 -51.35 -28.72 -35.73
N LYS A 614 -51.42 -28.06 -36.91
CA LYS A 614 -50.22 -27.58 -37.61
C LYS A 614 -49.49 -26.49 -36.84
N GLN A 615 -50.20 -25.52 -36.24
CA GLN A 615 -49.57 -24.49 -35.41
C GLN A 615 -48.87 -25.10 -34.18
N GLN A 616 -49.51 -26.06 -33.52
CA GLN A 616 -48.91 -26.80 -32.40
C GLN A 616 -47.66 -27.60 -32.84
N LEU A 617 -47.71 -28.25 -34.02
CA LEU A 617 -46.56 -28.96 -34.58
C LEU A 617 -45.40 -28.00 -34.94
N ALA A 618 -45.70 -26.85 -35.54
CA ALA A 618 -44.71 -25.82 -35.85
C ALA A 618 -44.08 -25.23 -34.57
N ALA A 619 -44.87 -24.96 -33.53
CA ALA A 619 -44.38 -24.50 -32.23
C ALA A 619 -43.53 -25.57 -31.53
N ALA A 620 -43.87 -26.86 -31.67
CA ALA A 620 -43.05 -27.97 -31.18
C ALA A 620 -41.72 -28.08 -31.93
N GLN A 621 -41.73 -27.94 -33.26
CA GLN A 621 -40.52 -27.92 -34.09
C GLN A 621 -39.62 -26.71 -33.78
N GLN A 622 -40.20 -25.52 -33.54
CA GLN A 622 -39.45 -24.33 -33.13
C GLN A 622 -38.79 -24.53 -31.76
N LYS A 623 -39.50 -25.11 -30.79
CA LYS A 623 -38.91 -25.47 -29.48
C LYS A 623 -37.81 -26.55 -29.60
N LEU A 624 -37.95 -27.49 -30.53
CA LEU A 624 -36.92 -28.51 -30.81
C LEU A 624 -35.66 -27.88 -31.44
N ALA A 625 -35.82 -26.90 -32.33
CA ALA A 625 -34.71 -26.14 -32.89
C ALA A 625 -34.00 -25.29 -31.80
N GLN A 626 -34.77 -24.57 -30.97
CA GLN A 626 -34.23 -23.77 -29.86
C GLN A 626 -33.49 -24.62 -28.82
N THR A 627 -34.01 -25.80 -28.48
CA THR A 627 -33.31 -26.72 -27.56
C THR A 627 -32.08 -27.36 -28.21
N SER A 628 -32.09 -27.64 -29.51
CA SER A 628 -30.87 -28.04 -30.25
C SER A 628 -29.80 -26.95 -30.26
N GLU A 629 -30.19 -25.68 -30.40
CA GLU A 629 -29.28 -24.54 -30.37
C GLU A 629 -28.71 -24.29 -28.96
N GLN A 630 -29.54 -24.41 -27.93
CA GLN A 630 -29.09 -24.40 -26.53
C GLN A 630 -28.12 -25.54 -26.22
N VAL A 631 -28.36 -26.75 -26.72
CA VAL A 631 -27.41 -27.88 -26.57
C VAL A 631 -26.08 -27.56 -27.24
N ASN A 632 -26.08 -26.96 -28.43
CA ASN A 632 -24.84 -26.54 -29.11
C ASN A 632 -24.09 -25.43 -28.35
N GLN A 633 -24.81 -24.49 -27.72
CA GLN A 633 -24.21 -23.48 -26.84
C GLN A 633 -23.62 -24.09 -25.55
N ILE A 634 -24.30 -25.08 -24.95
CA ILE A 634 -23.77 -25.82 -23.79
C ILE A 634 -22.53 -26.63 -24.16
N VAL A 635 -22.47 -27.20 -25.37
CA VAL A 635 -21.28 -27.89 -25.88
C VAL A 635 -20.11 -26.91 -26.09
N SER A 636 -20.32 -25.74 -26.68
CA SER A 636 -19.24 -24.75 -26.85
C SER A 636 -18.77 -24.16 -25.51
N GLN A 637 -19.66 -23.97 -24.54
CA GLN A 637 -19.32 -23.59 -23.16
C GLN A 637 -18.52 -24.69 -22.43
N ARG A 638 -18.88 -25.97 -22.61
CA ARG A 638 -18.10 -27.09 -22.07
C ARG A 638 -16.68 -27.09 -22.65
N ASP A 639 -16.54 -26.83 -23.94
CA ASP A 639 -15.26 -26.93 -24.64
C ASP A 639 -14.35 -25.73 -24.31
N SER A 640 -14.89 -24.52 -24.11
CA SER A 640 -14.11 -23.40 -23.56
C SER A 640 -13.74 -23.59 -22.08
N LEU A 641 -14.59 -24.22 -21.27
CA LEU A 641 -14.25 -24.61 -19.90
C LEU A 641 -13.18 -25.71 -19.84
N ALA A 642 -13.17 -26.65 -20.80
CA ALA A 642 -12.10 -27.63 -20.93
C ALA A 642 -10.76 -26.96 -21.29
N GLN A 643 -10.76 -26.05 -22.26
CA GLN A 643 -9.56 -25.28 -22.62
C GLN A 643 -9.06 -24.43 -21.44
N SER A 644 -9.95 -23.73 -20.73
CA SER A 644 -9.59 -22.93 -19.55
C SER A 644 -9.04 -23.80 -18.40
N ARG A 645 -9.53 -25.03 -18.24
CA ARG A 645 -8.95 -26.01 -17.31
C ARG A 645 -7.53 -26.38 -17.73
N ASP A 646 -7.29 -26.70 -19.00
CA ASP A 646 -5.95 -27.10 -19.48
C ASP A 646 -4.93 -25.94 -19.35
N GLU A 647 -5.37 -24.71 -19.59
CA GLU A 647 -4.60 -23.47 -19.33
C GLU A 647 -4.28 -23.28 -17.83
N LEU A 648 -5.25 -23.54 -16.93
CA LEU A 648 -5.00 -23.53 -15.48
C LEU A 648 -4.09 -24.68 -15.04
N GLU A 649 -4.19 -25.86 -15.64
CA GLU A 649 -3.37 -27.02 -15.31
C GLU A 649 -1.90 -26.79 -15.73
N THR A 650 -1.66 -26.13 -16.87
CA THR A 650 -0.33 -25.63 -17.24
C THR A 650 0.17 -24.52 -16.31
N LEU A 651 -0.66 -23.54 -15.95
CA LEU A 651 -0.29 -22.49 -14.99
C LEU A 651 0.12 -23.07 -13.62
N VAL A 652 -0.60 -24.09 -13.13
CA VAL A 652 -0.26 -24.80 -11.88
C VAL A 652 1.07 -25.57 -12.01
N THR A 653 1.40 -26.12 -13.17
CA THR A 653 2.73 -26.74 -13.37
C THR A 653 3.87 -25.72 -13.42
N ASP A 654 3.67 -24.54 -14.04
CA ASP A 654 4.70 -23.50 -14.09
C ASP A 654 4.90 -22.85 -12.71
N LEU A 655 3.82 -22.53 -11.98
CA LEU A 655 3.91 -22.05 -10.60
C LEU A 655 4.63 -23.05 -9.67
N ARG A 656 4.45 -24.37 -9.87
CA ARG A 656 5.23 -25.38 -9.14
C ARG A 656 6.71 -25.35 -9.50
N ALA A 657 7.06 -25.15 -10.78
CA ALA A 657 8.44 -25.01 -11.23
C ALA A 657 9.10 -23.75 -10.64
N GLN A 658 8.40 -22.60 -10.67
CA GLN A 658 8.83 -21.36 -10.02
C GLN A 658 9.03 -21.54 -8.51
N LEU A 659 8.12 -22.23 -7.82
CA LEU A 659 8.21 -22.46 -6.38
C LEU A 659 9.39 -23.37 -6.00
N THR A 660 9.71 -24.38 -6.83
CA THR A 660 10.96 -25.15 -6.68
C THR A 660 12.21 -24.32 -6.96
N ALA A 661 12.18 -23.43 -7.96
CA ALA A 661 13.31 -22.53 -8.25
C ALA A 661 13.56 -21.53 -7.10
N HIS A 662 12.50 -21.02 -6.47
CA HIS A 662 12.60 -20.19 -5.27
C HIS A 662 13.10 -20.97 -4.05
N ALA A 663 12.72 -22.24 -3.85
CA ALA A 663 13.28 -23.08 -2.80
C ALA A 663 14.80 -23.30 -2.98
N ASP A 664 15.26 -23.53 -4.22
CA ASP A 664 16.68 -23.63 -4.55
C ASP A 664 17.43 -22.28 -4.43
N GLN A 665 16.76 -21.14 -4.61
CA GLN A 665 17.31 -19.81 -4.32
C GLN A 665 17.43 -19.59 -2.80
N LEU A 666 16.39 -19.93 -2.02
CA LEU A 666 16.40 -19.81 -0.56
C LEU A 666 17.55 -20.63 0.05
N LYS A 667 17.72 -21.87 -0.40
CA LYS A 667 18.80 -22.77 0.04
C LYS A 667 20.20 -22.26 -0.32
N LYS A 668 20.34 -21.48 -1.40
CA LYS A 668 21.59 -20.75 -1.72
C LYS A 668 21.76 -19.53 -0.82
N ALA A 669 20.69 -18.81 -0.52
CA ALA A 669 20.70 -17.67 0.40
C ALA A 669 21.12 -18.10 1.81
N GLU A 670 20.56 -19.19 2.35
CA GLU A 670 20.95 -19.82 3.62
C GLU A 670 22.45 -20.17 3.67
N ALA A 671 22.98 -20.76 2.58
CA ALA A 671 24.40 -21.06 2.48
C ALA A 671 25.28 -19.79 2.48
N THR A 672 24.84 -18.72 1.80
CA THR A 672 25.55 -17.43 1.85
C THR A 672 25.42 -16.73 3.22
N MET A 673 24.27 -16.81 3.87
CA MET A 673 24.05 -16.30 5.24
C MET A 673 24.96 -17.01 6.24
N THR A 674 25.10 -18.33 6.12
CA THR A 674 26.03 -19.12 6.95
C THR A 674 27.48 -18.70 6.71
N SER A 675 27.88 -18.47 5.45
CA SER A 675 29.20 -17.90 5.11
C SER A 675 29.42 -16.51 5.71
N TYR A 676 28.41 -15.64 5.72
CA TYR A 676 28.50 -14.32 6.35
C TYR A 676 28.54 -14.40 7.88
N ALA A 677 27.82 -15.33 8.51
CA ALA A 677 27.90 -15.57 9.96
C ALA A 677 29.30 -16.06 10.39
N ASP A 678 29.95 -16.92 9.58
CA ASP A 678 31.34 -17.35 9.81
C ASP A 678 32.37 -16.25 9.49
N GLN A 679 32.03 -15.26 8.66
CA GLN A 679 32.83 -14.05 8.46
C GLN A 679 32.67 -13.08 9.64
N LEU A 680 31.45 -12.89 10.15
CA LEU A 680 31.18 -12.09 11.36
C LEU A 680 31.93 -12.66 12.57
N LYS A 681 31.85 -13.97 12.85
CA LYS A 681 32.64 -14.60 13.93
C LYS A 681 34.15 -14.38 13.80
N LYS A 682 34.68 -14.26 12.58
CA LYS A 682 36.09 -13.92 12.33
C LYS A 682 36.38 -12.43 12.54
N ALA A 683 35.45 -11.55 12.17
CA ALA A 683 35.53 -10.12 12.45
C ALA A 683 35.45 -9.85 13.97
N ASP A 684 34.56 -10.51 14.70
CA ASP A 684 34.45 -10.42 16.16
C ASP A 684 35.73 -10.90 16.85
N ALA A 685 36.32 -12.01 16.40
CA ALA A 685 37.60 -12.49 16.90
C ALA A 685 38.76 -11.52 16.59
N GLN A 686 38.73 -10.82 15.45
CA GLN A 686 39.70 -9.77 15.11
C GLN A 686 39.48 -8.49 15.93
N MET A 687 38.23 -8.10 16.18
CA MET A 687 37.86 -6.96 17.03
C MET A 687 38.23 -7.21 18.49
N ALA A 688 38.02 -8.43 19.01
CA ALA A 688 38.48 -8.84 20.33
C ALA A 688 40.02 -8.77 20.44
N ALA A 689 40.75 -9.23 19.42
CA ALA A 689 42.20 -9.11 19.36
C ALA A 689 42.68 -7.64 19.27
N GLN A 690 41.97 -6.76 18.56
CA GLN A 690 42.24 -5.32 18.53
C GLN A 690 41.92 -4.63 19.86
N ALA A 691 40.82 -5.02 20.52
CA ALA A 691 40.48 -4.53 21.86
C ALA A 691 41.54 -4.95 22.89
N GLU A 692 42.10 -6.16 22.78
CA GLU A 692 43.20 -6.59 23.63
C GLU A 692 44.52 -5.84 23.31
N GLN A 693 44.78 -5.52 22.03
CA GLN A 693 45.90 -4.64 21.65
C GLN A 693 45.73 -3.21 22.18
N LEU A 694 44.52 -2.64 22.12
CA LEU A 694 44.19 -1.34 22.70
C LEU A 694 44.34 -1.36 24.23
N LYS A 695 43.86 -2.40 24.91
CA LYS A 695 44.05 -2.56 26.36
C LYS A 695 45.54 -2.62 26.74
N ARG A 696 46.36 -3.32 25.96
CA ARG A 696 47.83 -3.34 26.15
C ARG A 696 48.47 -1.99 25.83
N ALA A 697 47.90 -1.19 24.92
CA ALA A 697 48.33 0.17 24.65
C ALA A 697 47.95 1.14 25.79
N ASP A 698 46.77 1.00 26.39
CA ASP A 698 46.36 1.74 27.59
C ASP A 698 47.19 1.35 28.82
N GLU A 699 47.51 0.06 28.99
CA GLU A 699 48.43 -0.43 30.04
C GLU A 699 49.85 0.13 29.82
N LEU A 700 50.32 0.20 28.56
CA LEU A 700 51.60 0.83 28.22
C LEU A 700 51.58 2.34 28.50
N MET A 701 50.55 3.05 28.05
CA MET A 701 50.34 4.49 28.28
C MET A 701 50.25 4.79 29.78
N SER A 702 49.51 3.99 30.56
CA SER A 702 49.44 4.13 32.02
C SER A 702 50.81 3.89 32.68
N SER A 703 51.60 2.93 32.18
CA SER A 703 52.99 2.74 32.65
C SER A 703 53.90 3.92 32.27
N GLN A 704 53.63 4.59 31.15
CA GLN A 704 54.38 5.73 30.64
C GLN A 704 54.00 7.03 31.36
N ASP A 705 52.72 7.22 31.70
CA ASP A 705 52.23 8.26 32.60
C ASP A 705 52.78 8.08 34.03
N GLN A 706 52.88 6.83 34.54
CA GLN A 706 53.58 6.57 35.80
C GLN A 706 55.08 6.86 35.72
N GLN A 707 55.71 6.73 34.55
CA GLN A 707 57.11 7.16 34.35
C GLN A 707 57.22 8.68 34.24
N LEU A 708 56.27 9.36 33.59
CA LEU A 708 56.19 10.82 33.53
C LEU A 708 55.93 11.42 34.92
N GLN A 709 54.99 10.89 35.71
CA GLN A 709 54.76 11.32 37.10
C GLN A 709 56.00 11.09 37.99
N LYS A 710 56.78 10.03 37.75
CA LYS A 710 58.08 9.82 38.43
C LYS A 710 59.15 10.79 37.93
N ALA A 711 59.16 11.14 36.65
CA ALA A 711 60.05 12.15 36.08
C ALA A 711 59.70 13.55 36.61
N ASP A 712 58.43 13.92 36.69
CA ASP A 712 57.92 15.17 37.26
C ASP A 712 58.20 15.25 38.76
N ALA A 713 57.98 14.17 39.54
CA ALA A 713 58.38 14.13 40.94
C ALA A 713 59.91 14.27 41.11
N THR A 714 60.69 13.72 40.19
CA THR A 714 62.15 13.89 40.15
C THR A 714 62.55 15.31 39.72
N MET A 715 61.83 15.94 38.79
CA MET A 715 62.04 17.32 38.38
C MET A 715 61.59 18.32 39.44
N MET A 716 60.52 18.06 40.20
CA MET A 716 60.14 18.85 41.38
C MET A 716 61.17 18.70 42.50
N SER A 717 61.71 17.49 42.72
CA SER A 717 62.83 17.26 43.63
C SER A 717 64.10 18.02 43.19
N GLN A 718 64.42 18.01 41.89
CA GLN A 718 65.53 18.79 41.33
C GLN A 718 65.25 20.30 41.34
N ALA A 719 64.01 20.75 41.16
CA ALA A 719 63.61 22.15 41.25
C ALA A 719 63.67 22.65 42.70
N GLU A 720 63.27 21.84 43.69
CA GLU A 720 63.53 22.15 45.10
C GLU A 720 65.03 22.18 45.42
N GLN A 721 65.82 21.24 44.87
CA GLN A 721 67.27 21.23 45.07
C GLN A 721 67.94 22.45 44.42
N LEU A 722 67.48 22.87 43.24
CA LEU A 722 67.90 24.11 42.57
C LEU A 722 67.44 25.34 43.37
N GLN A 723 66.22 25.39 43.88
CA GLN A 723 65.75 26.49 44.72
C GLN A 723 66.53 26.57 46.05
N LYS A 724 66.87 25.42 46.64
CA LYS A 724 67.75 25.32 47.82
C LYS A 724 69.20 25.71 47.48
N ALA A 725 69.68 25.38 46.28
CA ALA A 725 70.99 25.80 45.78
C ALA A 725 71.03 27.31 45.47
N ASP A 726 70.00 27.88 44.85
CA ASP A 726 69.88 29.32 44.60
C ASP A 726 69.71 30.11 45.90
N ALA A 727 68.96 29.58 46.88
CA ALA A 727 68.91 30.14 48.23
C ALA A 727 70.28 30.08 48.93
N ALA A 728 71.02 28.97 48.78
CA ALA A 728 72.37 28.84 49.31
C ALA A 728 73.37 29.76 48.59
N ILE A 729 73.29 29.90 47.27
CA ILE A 729 74.10 30.83 46.45
C ILE A 729 73.74 32.28 46.79
N ALA A 730 72.46 32.60 47.03
CA ALA A 730 72.03 33.92 47.48
C ALA A 730 72.55 34.23 48.90
N ALA A 731 72.48 33.26 49.82
CA ALA A 731 73.04 33.38 51.17
C ALA A 731 74.58 33.50 51.13
N GLN A 732 75.25 32.70 50.32
CA GLN A 732 76.71 32.75 50.13
C GLN A 732 77.14 34.03 49.42
N LYS A 733 76.34 34.56 48.48
CA LYS A 733 76.57 35.85 47.81
C LYS A 733 76.30 37.03 48.76
N ALA A 734 75.32 36.91 49.66
CA ALA A 734 75.13 37.85 50.75
C ALA A 734 76.30 37.80 51.76
N GLN A 735 76.79 36.61 52.09
CA GLN A 735 77.97 36.41 52.95
C GLN A 735 79.26 36.90 52.28
N HIS A 736 79.42 36.73 50.97
CA HIS A 736 80.50 37.34 50.18
C HIS A 736 80.34 38.86 50.07
N THR A 737 79.12 39.39 50.00
CA THR A 737 78.88 40.84 50.03
C THR A 737 79.18 41.43 51.41
N LEU A 738 78.81 40.74 52.50
CA LEU A 738 79.14 41.10 53.88
C LEU A 738 80.65 41.05 54.12
N SER A 739 81.31 39.93 53.77
CA SER A 739 82.76 39.79 53.93
C SER A 739 83.55 40.70 52.99
N PHE A 740 83.07 41.00 51.78
CA PHE A 740 83.67 42.04 50.91
C PHE A 740 83.46 43.45 51.48
N THR A 741 82.31 43.72 52.10
CA THR A 741 82.06 45.01 52.78
C THR A 741 82.93 45.15 54.02
N GLN A 742 83.07 44.10 54.83
CA GLN A 742 83.98 44.03 55.98
C GLN A 742 85.43 44.14 55.52
N LEU A 743 85.85 43.43 54.47
CA LEU A 743 87.21 43.50 53.92
C LEU A 743 87.49 44.89 53.31
N LYS A 744 86.50 45.54 52.69
CA LYS A 744 86.59 46.93 52.24
C LYS A 744 86.73 47.88 53.43
N GLN A 745 85.95 47.70 54.49
CA GLN A 745 86.00 48.51 55.71
C GLN A 745 87.31 48.28 56.49
N GLN A 746 87.85 47.06 56.43
CA GLN A 746 89.16 46.67 56.97
C GLN A 746 90.31 47.18 56.10
N MET A 747 90.17 47.23 54.77
CA MET A 747 91.09 47.93 53.87
C MET A 747 91.03 49.44 54.07
N GLN A 748 89.87 49.99 54.44
CA GLN A 748 89.71 51.42 54.69
C GLN A 748 90.34 51.80 56.04
N SER A 749 90.14 51.02 57.10
CA SER A 749 90.87 51.20 58.37
C SER A 749 92.35 50.82 58.26
N GLN A 750 92.75 49.90 57.37
CA GLN A 750 94.14 49.70 56.99
C GLN A 750 94.70 50.87 56.16
N SER A 751 93.91 51.55 55.34
CA SER A 751 94.33 52.77 54.66
C SER A 751 94.50 53.92 55.65
N GLU A 752 93.59 54.08 56.60
CA GLU A 752 93.66 55.08 57.67
C GLU A 752 94.84 54.81 58.60
N THR A 753 95.09 53.55 59.01
CA THR A 753 96.26 53.20 59.82
C THR A 753 97.56 53.18 59.02
N VAL A 754 97.56 52.91 57.71
CA VAL A 754 98.73 53.14 56.85
C VAL A 754 99.01 54.63 56.70
N GLU A 755 97.99 55.49 56.58
CA GLU A 755 98.17 56.95 56.54
C GLU A 755 98.63 57.49 57.89
N ASP A 756 98.11 56.98 59.00
CA ASP A 756 98.57 57.37 60.34
C ASP A 756 99.97 56.83 60.63
N VAL A 757 100.31 55.60 60.23
CA VAL A 757 101.69 55.10 60.22
C VAL A 757 102.57 55.93 59.28
N ARG A 758 102.04 56.50 58.19
CA ARG A 758 102.79 57.42 57.31
C ARG A 758 103.05 58.76 57.97
N LYS A 759 102.09 59.29 58.74
CA LYS A 759 102.25 60.49 59.59
C LYS A 759 103.23 60.22 60.72
N GLN A 760 103.09 59.11 61.45
CA GLN A 760 104.02 58.67 62.49
C GLN A 760 105.43 58.42 61.92
N LEU A 761 105.55 57.85 60.72
CA LEU A 761 106.82 57.67 60.03
C LEU A 761 107.41 59.01 59.59
N GLN A 762 106.62 59.96 59.09
CA GLN A 762 107.07 61.32 58.77
C GLN A 762 107.54 62.07 60.02
N THR A 763 106.79 61.98 61.13
CA THR A 763 107.19 62.53 62.44
C THR A 763 108.43 61.81 62.97
N LYS A 764 108.57 60.50 62.77
CA LYS A 764 109.78 59.73 63.12
C LYS A 764 110.97 60.10 62.25
N THR A 765 110.79 60.37 60.96
CA THR A 765 111.85 60.88 60.08
C THR A 765 112.29 62.26 60.54
N GLN A 766 111.37 63.18 60.85
CA GLN A 766 111.72 64.49 61.41
C GLN A 766 112.42 64.37 62.78
N GLN A 767 111.98 63.46 63.66
CA GLN A 767 112.68 63.13 64.91
C GLN A 767 114.05 62.50 64.65
N HIS A 768 114.22 61.72 63.59
CA HIS A 768 115.48 61.05 63.25
C HIS A 768 116.45 61.99 62.52
N GLU A 769 115.97 62.97 61.76
CA GLU A 769 116.74 64.08 61.20
C GLU A 769 117.21 65.01 62.33
N ALA A 770 116.33 65.33 63.29
CA ALA A 770 116.72 66.06 64.51
C ALA A 770 117.75 65.28 65.34
N ALA A 771 117.53 63.97 65.56
CA ALA A 771 118.48 63.12 66.26
C ALA A 771 119.79 62.91 65.49
N VAL A 772 119.78 62.95 64.15
CA VAL A 772 121.01 62.93 63.31
C VAL A 772 121.73 64.27 63.37
N ALA A 773 121.02 65.40 63.43
CA ALA A 773 121.62 66.72 63.64
C ALA A 773 122.24 66.83 65.05
N ASP A 774 121.58 66.29 66.07
CA ASP A 774 122.13 66.24 67.43
C ASP A 774 123.23 65.18 67.58
N LEU A 775 123.17 64.05 66.86
CA LEU A 775 124.31 63.12 66.73
C LEU A 775 125.47 63.73 65.93
N ALA A 776 125.23 64.66 65.00
CA ALA A 776 126.29 65.40 64.32
C ALA A 776 126.97 66.39 65.28
N LYS A 777 126.21 67.15 66.08
CA LYS A 777 126.76 67.96 67.19
C LYS A 777 127.49 67.09 68.21
N LEU A 778 126.92 65.93 68.57
CA LEU A 778 127.53 65.02 69.54
C LEU A 778 128.81 64.41 68.98
N ASN A 779 128.88 64.03 67.70
CA ASN A 779 130.11 63.59 67.05
C ASN A 779 131.13 64.71 66.94
N GLN A 780 130.73 65.96 66.63
CA GLN A 780 131.64 67.11 66.64
C GLN A 780 132.22 67.35 68.05
N THR A 781 131.42 67.12 69.10
CA THR A 781 131.84 67.14 70.50
C THR A 781 132.71 65.92 70.85
N LEU A 782 132.39 64.74 70.32
CA LEU A 782 133.11 63.49 70.51
C LEU A 782 134.48 63.53 69.84
N ASP A 783 134.62 64.18 68.68
CA ASP A 783 135.89 64.35 67.98
C ASP A 783 136.76 65.41 68.66
N ALA A 784 136.17 66.47 69.25
CA ALA A 784 136.87 67.34 70.18
C ALA A 784 137.35 66.57 71.44
N GLN A 785 136.52 65.68 71.99
CA GLN A 785 136.95 64.78 73.07
C GLN A 785 137.98 63.75 72.62
N ARG A 786 137.90 63.19 71.41
CA ARG A 786 138.89 62.25 70.84
C ARG A 786 140.23 62.94 70.59
N SER A 787 140.25 64.21 70.22
CA SER A 787 141.46 65.02 70.15
C SER A 787 142.13 65.15 71.53
N ASN A 788 141.34 65.41 72.58
CA ASN A 788 141.83 65.42 73.97
C ASN A 788 142.24 64.01 74.47
N ILE A 789 141.49 62.96 74.11
CA ILE A 789 141.85 61.56 74.40
C ILE A 789 143.12 61.17 73.63
N THR A 790 143.39 61.73 72.46
CA THR A 790 144.63 61.50 71.71
C THR A 790 145.83 62.18 72.39
N LYS A 791 145.65 63.37 72.97
CA LYS A 791 146.64 63.99 73.87
C LYS A 791 146.87 63.18 75.14
N LEU A 792 145.82 62.63 75.76
CA LEU A 792 145.94 61.73 76.91
C LEU A 792 146.57 60.38 76.52
N ALA A 793 146.28 59.86 75.33
CA ALA A 793 146.82 58.60 74.82
C ALA A 793 148.30 58.71 74.47
N SER A 794 148.80 59.86 74.04
CA SER A 794 150.26 60.07 73.88
C SER A 794 150.96 60.08 75.25
N GLN A 795 150.33 60.65 76.28
CA GLN A 795 150.80 60.56 77.67
C GLN A 795 150.78 59.11 78.21
N VAL A 796 149.71 58.35 77.94
CA VAL A 796 149.60 56.91 78.31
C VAL A 796 150.59 56.05 77.50
N LYS A 797 150.90 56.41 76.25
CA LYS A 797 151.89 55.66 75.44
C LYS A 797 153.31 55.76 75.99
N ALA A 798 153.64 56.83 76.73
CA ALA A 798 154.87 56.88 77.52
C ALA A 798 154.85 55.87 78.67
N ALA A 799 153.73 55.72 79.38
CA ALA A 799 153.56 54.69 80.41
C ALA A 799 153.60 53.25 79.83
N GLN A 800 153.15 53.05 78.58
CA GLN A 800 153.21 51.75 77.90
C GLN A 800 154.65 51.27 77.57
N GLN A 801 155.69 52.05 77.83
CA GLN A 801 157.09 51.55 77.77
C GLN A 801 157.53 50.80 79.04
N LEU A 802 156.72 50.77 80.11
CA LEU A 802 156.90 49.90 81.28
C LEU A 802 156.63 48.40 80.98
N ARG A 803 156.14 48.10 79.76
CA ARG A 803 155.67 46.78 79.30
C ARG A 803 156.62 45.58 79.45
N PRO A 804 157.97 45.69 79.29
CA PRO A 804 158.83 44.51 79.31
C PRO A 804 158.87 43.74 80.64
N GLN A 805 158.55 44.38 81.77
CA GLN A 805 158.56 43.71 83.08
C GLN A 805 157.57 42.54 83.18
N ASN A 806 156.46 42.59 82.43
CA ASN A 806 155.47 41.51 82.42
C ASN A 806 155.72 40.44 81.34
N GLN A 807 156.66 40.63 80.40
CA GLN A 807 157.03 39.58 79.44
C GLN A 807 157.65 38.35 80.14
N ALA A 808 158.24 38.56 81.32
CA ALA A 808 158.76 37.50 82.19
C ALA A 808 157.71 36.51 82.74
N MET A 809 156.41 36.72 82.50
CA MET A 809 155.36 35.80 82.95
C MET A 809 155.05 34.66 81.95
N GLN A 810 155.10 34.91 80.64
CA GLN A 810 154.46 34.02 79.67
C GLN A 810 155.35 32.86 79.19
N GLU A 811 156.61 33.17 78.81
CA GLU A 811 157.60 32.18 78.30
C GLU A 811 157.92 31.07 79.32
N ARG A 812 157.52 31.24 80.59
CA ARG A 812 157.70 30.28 81.68
C ARG A 812 156.62 29.18 81.72
N ILE A 813 155.61 29.25 80.85
CA ILE A 813 154.43 28.36 80.88
C ILE A 813 154.36 27.44 79.65
N ASP A 814 154.69 27.94 78.45
CA ASP A 814 154.36 27.27 77.18
C ASP A 814 155.19 25.98 76.93
N ASP A 815 156.52 26.08 76.79
CA ASP A 815 157.39 24.91 76.50
C ASP A 815 157.47 23.89 77.66
N LEU A 816 156.93 24.23 78.84
CA LEU A 816 156.76 23.29 79.96
C LEU A 816 155.69 22.23 79.65
N MET A 817 154.78 22.50 78.71
CA MET A 817 153.72 21.58 78.33
C MET A 817 153.93 20.90 76.98
N ASP A 818 154.72 21.44 76.04
CA ASP A 818 154.78 20.93 74.65
C ASP A 818 155.66 19.66 74.44
N HIS A 819 155.37 18.68 75.29
CA HIS A 819 155.24 17.29 74.90
C HIS A 819 156.56 16.60 74.47
N LEU A 820 157.34 15.98 75.37
CA LEU A 820 156.92 15.21 76.57
C LEU A 820 155.83 14.13 76.32
N LYS A 821 155.07 14.24 75.22
CA LYS A 821 154.11 13.26 74.69
C LYS A 821 154.15 13.13 73.15
N ARG A 822 155.00 13.90 72.45
CA ARG A 822 155.50 13.47 71.12
C ARG A 822 156.26 12.14 71.24
N VAL A 823 156.77 11.87 72.45
CA VAL A 823 157.19 10.59 73.04
C VAL A 823 156.27 9.40 72.72
N SER A 824 154.96 9.59 72.59
CA SER A 824 153.99 8.51 72.32
C SER A 824 153.52 8.40 70.87
N ALA A 825 153.94 9.27 69.95
CA ALA A 825 153.33 9.38 68.62
C ALA A 825 153.69 8.21 67.68
N GLU A 826 154.99 8.01 67.40
CA GLU A 826 155.45 7.15 66.29
C GLU A 826 156.11 5.83 66.77
N HIS A 827 155.91 5.48 68.05
CA HIS A 827 156.17 4.12 68.54
C HIS A 827 155.16 3.10 67.95
N GLU A 828 154.04 3.59 67.41
CA GLU A 828 152.97 2.80 66.80
C GLU A 828 153.22 2.54 65.30
N ASP A 829 153.77 3.52 64.54
CA ASP A 829 154.24 3.38 63.15
C ASP A 829 155.24 2.22 62.94
N SER A 830 156.02 1.91 63.99
CA SER A 830 156.94 0.77 64.07
C SER A 830 156.27 -0.60 63.80
N LEU A 831 154.94 -0.68 63.98
CA LEU A 831 154.13 -1.86 63.71
C LEU A 831 153.50 -1.85 62.31
N GLU A 832 153.07 -0.70 61.79
CA GLU A 832 152.28 -0.65 60.54
C GLU A 832 153.11 -0.96 59.27
N ALA A 833 154.36 -0.50 59.21
CA ALA A 833 155.23 -0.73 58.06
C ALA A 833 155.55 -2.23 57.84
N ASN A 834 155.67 -2.99 58.93
CA ASN A 834 155.91 -4.44 58.88
C ASN A 834 154.71 -5.22 58.32
N ALA A 835 153.47 -4.71 58.48
CA ALA A 835 152.29 -5.31 57.85
C ALA A 835 152.31 -5.13 56.32
N LYS A 836 152.73 -3.95 55.82
CA LYS A 836 152.86 -3.66 54.38
C LYS A 836 153.92 -4.52 53.67
N ALA A 837 154.94 -4.98 54.40
CA ALA A 837 155.93 -5.93 53.88
C ALA A 837 155.35 -7.33 53.57
N LEU A 838 154.27 -7.74 54.25
CA LEU A 838 153.58 -9.00 54.01
C LEU A 838 152.47 -8.90 52.95
N GLY A 839 151.92 -7.70 52.72
CA GLY A 839 150.95 -7.43 51.66
C GLY A 839 151.57 -7.50 50.26
N ARG A 840 152.61 -6.69 49.99
CA ARG A 840 153.18 -6.53 48.63
C ARG A 840 153.93 -7.74 48.06
N ILE A 841 154.21 -8.77 48.86
CA ILE A 841 154.73 -10.07 48.39
C ILE A 841 153.57 -10.96 47.88
N ARG A 842 152.33 -10.59 48.20
CA ARG A 842 151.09 -11.31 47.84
C ARG A 842 150.14 -10.48 46.97
N ASP A 843 150.32 -9.16 46.90
CA ASP A 843 149.58 -8.27 46.02
C ASP A 843 150.06 -8.35 44.57
N LEU A 844 149.89 -9.58 44.05
CA LEU A 844 149.23 -9.85 42.79
C LEU A 844 150.03 -9.41 41.54
N GLU A 845 150.80 -10.30 40.91
CA GLU A 845 150.56 -11.74 40.66
C GLU A 845 149.21 -12.08 39.96
N ASN A 846 148.16 -11.25 40.08
CA ASN A 846 146.91 -11.35 39.29
C ASN A 846 146.78 -10.26 38.21
N ASP A 847 147.11 -9.00 38.50
CA ASP A 847 146.80 -7.83 37.63
C ASP A 847 147.65 -7.77 36.34
N LEU A 848 148.40 -8.82 36.07
CA LEU A 848 149.09 -9.05 34.81
C LEU A 848 148.11 -9.32 33.59
N HIS A 849 146.75 -9.06 33.60
CA HIS A 849 145.71 -9.57 32.59
C HIS A 849 144.32 -8.74 31.83
N ASP A 850 143.51 -7.46 31.89
CA ASP A 850 142.20 -6.74 31.01
C ASP A 850 141.31 -5.16 31.06
N HIS A 851 140.26 -4.55 30.16
CA HIS A 851 138.92 -3.46 30.13
C HIS A 851 138.31 -1.99 29.29
N ALA A 852 136.94 -1.38 29.10
CA ALA A 852 136.26 -0.01 28.31
C ALA A 852 134.66 0.84 28.31
N SER A 853 134.13 2.08 27.62
CA SER A 853 132.63 2.91 27.53
C SER A 853 131.83 4.16 26.51
N LYS A 854 130.71 5.16 26.71
CA LYS A 854 129.49 5.97 25.79
C LYS A 854 128.68 7.56 25.98
N ILE A 855 127.58 8.50 25.50
CA ILE A 855 126.36 9.13 24.46
C ILE A 855 125.41 10.67 24.60
N ARG A 856 124.43 11.46 23.74
CA ARG A 856 123.49 12.93 23.77
C ARG A 856 122.21 13.69 22.75
N ASP A 857 121.19 14.79 22.95
CA ASP A 857 120.27 15.98 22.08
C ASP A 857 118.89 17.02 22.55
N LEU A 858 117.82 18.01 22.10
CA LEU A 858 116.74 18.79 21.03
C LEU A 858 115.90 20.40 21.06
N ARG A 859 114.63 20.97 20.44
CA ARG A 859 113.91 22.51 20.08
C ARG A 859 112.22 23.15 19.91
N ARG A 860 111.60 24.48 19.50
CA ARG A 860 110.02 25.24 19.39
C ARG A 860 109.39 26.78 18.70
N GLU A 861 108.02 27.35 18.46
CA GLU A 861 107.31 28.84 17.93
C GLU A 861 105.63 29.46 17.72
N ARG A 862 105.07 30.85 17.51
CA ARG A 862 103.83 31.77 16.73
C ARG A 862 102.39 32.77 17.10
N GLY A 863 101.62 33.81 16.33
CA GLY A 863 100.28 34.89 16.55
C GLY A 863 99.20 35.89 15.51
N SER A 864 98.11 36.92 15.74
CA SER A 864 96.95 37.86 14.84
C SER A 864 95.96 39.30 15.29
N ILE A 865 94.83 40.25 14.90
CA ILE A 865 93.53 40.89 13.96
C ILE A 865 92.63 42.47 14.04
N ALA A 866 91.36 43.04 13.42
CA ALA A 866 90.49 44.54 13.30
C ALA A 866 88.77 44.91 12.90
N GLY A 867 87.72 45.98 12.63
CA GLY A 867 87.04 47.55 12.34
C GLY A 867 85.31 48.03 12.22
N LEU A 868 84.28 49.10 11.87
CA LEU A 868 83.63 50.60 11.33
C LEU A 868 81.97 51.27 11.56
N ASP A 869 80.93 52.33 11.18
CA ASP A 869 80.25 53.67 10.34
C ASP A 869 78.79 54.72 10.64
N GLN A 870 77.93 55.68 9.83
CA GLN A 870 76.78 56.94 10.11
C GLN A 870 75.46 57.78 9.17
N SER A 871 74.44 58.88 9.45
CA SER A 871 73.22 59.78 8.62
C SER A 871 72.06 61.13 9.03
N ASN A 872 71.04 61.94 8.26
CA ASN A 872 69.93 63.24 8.54
C ASN A 872 68.62 64.06 7.59
N GLU A 873 67.58 65.13 7.90
CA GLU A 873 66.36 66.03 7.04
C GLU A 873 65.27 67.44 7.40
N GLY A 874 64.09 68.08 6.71
CA GLY A 874 63.11 69.51 6.77
C GLY A 874 61.41 69.89 6.32
N PRO A 875 60.41 71.00 5.93
CA PRO A 875 59.76 72.58 5.86
C PRO A 875 58.06 73.22 5.73
N GLN A 876 57.41 74.56 5.43
CA GLN A 876 55.82 75.22 5.39
C GLN A 876 55.01 76.74 4.78
N ILE A 877 53.63 77.31 4.99
CA ILE A 877 52.49 78.56 4.68
C ILE A 877 51.18 78.69 3.61
N ARG A 878 50.00 79.48 3.77
CA ARG A 878 48.61 79.52 3.01
C ARG A 878 47.98 80.78 2.19
N ARG A 879 47.27 80.50 1.05
CA ARG A 879 46.09 81.10 0.26
C ARG A 879 45.65 82.62 0.19
N ALA A 880 45.72 83.17 -1.03
CA ALA A 880 44.68 83.87 -1.85
C ALA A 880 44.02 85.21 -1.42
N ALA A 881 44.65 86.33 -1.82
CA ALA A 881 44.04 87.40 -2.62
C ALA A 881 45.13 88.00 -3.54
#